data_AF-A0AAJ1MI77-F1
#
_entry.id   AF-A0AAJ1MI77-F1
#
_cell.length_a   1.000
_cell.length_b   1.000
_cell.length_c   1.000
_cell.angle_alpha   90.00
_cell.angle_beta   90.00
_cell.angle_gamma   90.00
#
_symmetry.space_group_name_H-M   'P 1'
#
loop_
_entity.id
_entity.type
_entity.pdbx_description
1 polymer ?
#
loop_
_entity_poly.entity_id
_entity_poly.type
_entity_poly.pdbx_seq_one_letter_code
_entity_poly.pdbx_strand_id
1 'polypeptide(L)'
;MNNSENKKGSAGNIVKLIAVAVIAAGIVLLFIFTDVTAMVTNLLSWIQSTGIWAPIIFFLVYILAAVLFLPGSILTLGAGFFFGVVKGTILVSVSSTAASAVAFIVGRYLFRESVNGWIKGKPRFEAVNEAIAREGWKIVGLLRLSPLLPYNLSNYFYGITKVKFRGYILASWIGMFPGTVMYVYFGKAAADLASLSGSERTTLEWALFGIGLAATIAVVIIITRVAAKILNQKLSEQMLKKWKTVLVTGGSSGIGMALVRKLVNHRDLVLAAGSRKYEECGADFPLKRNQYLSIDLSKDNAPHKLADWAREQAEDNIELIIHDAGIGYTGPIASQGAESAARMYSVNLRIPVLLTREILGYQNKSRKCTIVFVSSVVSNLPSPAFACYTATKAAIDAFVRNLAAEQPEGYRVIAVHPGATNTAMHRRSALDDRFMPKSTKGFASPDAVAGAILGKIEHAVKKDSHIRLAPLGFGNSALMTFTRIFPRLFSIIRRNPGVLGGTESSGLYNKTGPESVLITGAASGIGLALTRKYLQYGSTVYALDRDLAGLEELGKLNKDQSLFTLKCDLSDRQQIHEIVKSIPPIDIVIHNAGISVFGRFENQKTSSQDTVLKVNGLAPLLLEQELMQQNKADSHTKRAFMSSLSAFVGYPGAAVYAATKDLVKSYGESLAAAMPGKVTVVYPGPTKTPHARRYSPDNSRESSRMEPEILAEYIFSAVEKGKPRLIPGAGLRAFAFAGRIFPQVTESSLRKSMLDPIEGRVLE
;
A
#
# COMPACT_ATOMS: atom_id res chain seq x y z
N MET A 1 -42.79 8.08 39.44
CA MET A 1 -43.35 9.26 38.72
C MET A 1 -42.34 10.00 37.80
N ASN A 2 -41.20 9.40 37.40
CA ASN A 2 -40.16 10.10 36.61
C ASN A 2 -40.13 9.82 35.10
N ASN A 3 -41.17 9.19 34.51
CA ASN A 3 -41.15 8.79 33.09
C ASN A 3 -42.03 9.66 32.18
N SER A 4 -42.75 10.67 32.71
CA SER A 4 -43.65 11.54 31.93
C SER A 4 -43.03 12.89 31.55
N GLU A 5 -42.00 13.37 32.26
CA GLU A 5 -41.36 14.66 31.95
C GLU A 5 -40.35 14.59 30.79
N ASN A 6 -39.68 13.44 30.59
CA ASN A 6 -38.71 13.28 29.49
C ASN A 6 -39.36 13.12 28.10
N LYS A 7 -40.65 12.80 28.01
CA LYS A 7 -41.36 12.68 26.72
C LYS A 7 -41.78 14.04 26.14
N LYS A 8 -42.05 15.06 26.97
CA LYS A 8 -42.45 16.39 26.51
C LYS A 8 -41.29 17.17 25.85
N GLY A 9 -40.05 16.98 26.30
CA GLY A 9 -38.86 17.59 25.69
C GLY A 9 -38.43 16.95 24.36
N SER A 10 -38.68 15.65 24.17
CA SER A 10 -38.32 14.92 22.95
C SER A 10 -39.24 15.25 21.76
N ALA A 11 -40.54 15.44 22.00
CA ALA A 11 -41.51 15.76 20.95
C ALA A 11 -41.24 17.14 20.33
N GLY A 12 -40.93 18.16 21.14
CA GLY A 12 -40.58 19.51 20.65
C GLY A 12 -39.30 19.55 19.80
N ASN A 13 -38.36 18.65 20.06
CA ASN A 13 -37.11 18.54 19.29
C ASN A 13 -37.30 17.81 17.95
N ILE A 14 -38.18 16.80 17.90
CA ILE A 14 -38.54 16.11 16.66
C ILE A 14 -39.31 17.05 15.71
N VAL A 15 -40.24 17.84 16.26
CA VAL A 15 -40.98 18.85 15.47
C VAL A 15 -40.04 19.90 14.88
N LYS A 16 -39.04 20.38 15.64
CA LYS A 16 -38.01 21.30 15.12
C LYS A 16 -37.13 20.65 14.04
N LEU A 17 -36.75 19.39 14.19
CA LEU A 17 -35.99 18.63 13.21
C LEU A 17 -36.76 18.43 11.90
N ILE A 18 -38.05 18.10 12.00
CA ILE A 18 -38.95 17.97 10.85
C ILE A 18 -39.14 19.32 10.18
N ALA A 19 -39.34 20.40 10.93
CA ALA A 19 -39.44 21.75 10.39
C ALA A 19 -38.16 22.17 9.63
N VAL A 20 -36.99 21.91 10.20
CA VAL A 20 -35.70 22.17 9.54
C VAL A 20 -35.52 21.31 8.29
N ALA A 21 -35.92 20.03 8.33
CA ALA A 21 -35.85 19.13 7.17
C ALA A 21 -36.81 19.54 6.05
N VAL A 22 -38.02 20.01 6.38
CA VAL A 22 -39.00 20.53 5.43
C VAL A 22 -38.54 21.85 4.82
N ILE A 23 -37.95 22.75 5.62
CA ILE A 23 -37.35 24.00 5.11
C ILE A 23 -36.17 23.70 4.19
N ALA A 24 -35.29 22.76 4.58
CA ALA A 24 -34.16 22.34 3.75
C ALA A 24 -34.62 21.68 2.44
N ALA A 25 -35.64 20.82 2.49
CA ALA A 25 -36.24 20.20 1.31
C ALA A 25 -36.94 21.23 0.42
N GLY A 26 -37.62 22.22 1.00
CA GLY A 26 -38.24 23.34 0.28
C GLY A 26 -37.21 24.21 -0.42
N ILE A 27 -36.07 24.51 0.21
CA ILE A 27 -34.95 25.23 -0.41
C ILE A 27 -34.36 24.41 -1.56
N VAL A 28 -34.12 23.11 -1.36
CA VAL A 28 -33.60 22.22 -2.41
C VAL A 28 -34.57 22.11 -3.60
N LEU A 29 -35.87 21.98 -3.35
CA LEU A 29 -36.91 21.98 -4.39
C LEU A 29 -36.95 23.33 -5.12
N LEU A 30 -36.84 24.45 -4.41
CA LEU A 30 -36.78 25.79 -5.02
C LEU A 30 -35.57 25.91 -5.97
N PHE A 31 -34.40 25.39 -5.57
CA PHE A 31 -33.18 25.34 -6.41
C PHE A 31 -33.28 24.43 -7.64
N ILE A 32 -34.13 23.39 -7.60
CA ILE A 32 -34.31 22.44 -8.71
C ILE A 32 -35.33 22.98 -9.72
N PHE A 33 -36.36 23.71 -9.25
CA PHE A 33 -37.48 24.18 -10.08
C PHE A 33 -37.39 25.65 -10.52
N THR A 34 -36.43 26.45 -10.04
CA THR A 34 -36.19 27.81 -10.56
C THR A 34 -34.90 27.87 -11.36
N ASP A 35 -34.90 28.65 -12.45
CA ASP A 35 -33.67 28.99 -13.17
C ASP A 35 -32.85 29.96 -12.30
N VAL A 36 -32.08 29.38 -11.39
CA VAL A 36 -31.22 30.08 -10.43
C VAL A 36 -30.26 31.03 -11.14
N THR A 37 -29.84 30.69 -12.36
CA THR A 37 -28.95 31.52 -13.16
C THR A 37 -29.65 32.80 -13.58
N ALA A 38 -30.88 32.69 -14.12
CA ALA A 38 -31.68 33.85 -14.51
C ALA A 38 -32.05 34.73 -13.30
N MET A 39 -32.46 34.12 -12.18
CA MET A 39 -32.84 34.84 -10.96
C MET A 39 -31.67 35.64 -10.38
N VAL A 40 -30.49 35.04 -10.32
CA VAL A 40 -29.27 35.68 -9.83
C VAL A 40 -28.83 36.81 -10.75
N THR A 41 -28.88 36.60 -12.07
CA THR A 41 -28.47 37.61 -13.04
C THR A 41 -29.41 38.82 -12.96
N ASN A 42 -30.72 38.59 -12.82
CA ASN A 42 -31.71 39.65 -12.60
C ASN A 42 -31.50 40.39 -11.27
N LEU A 43 -31.23 39.66 -10.19
CA LEU A 43 -30.94 40.24 -8.87
C LEU A 43 -29.70 41.13 -8.92
N LEU A 44 -28.61 40.66 -9.53
CA LEU A 44 -27.36 41.42 -9.59
C LEU A 44 -27.47 42.64 -10.52
N SER A 45 -28.18 42.52 -11.65
CA SER A 45 -28.48 43.64 -12.54
C SER A 45 -29.36 44.69 -11.85
N TRP A 46 -30.36 44.27 -11.07
CA TRP A 46 -31.17 45.17 -10.27
C TRP A 46 -30.34 45.87 -9.19
N ILE A 47 -29.48 45.13 -8.46
CA ILE A 47 -28.56 45.72 -7.48
C ILE A 47 -27.69 46.77 -8.17
N GLN A 48 -27.16 46.50 -9.36
CA GLN A 48 -26.36 47.47 -10.11
C GLN A 48 -27.16 48.73 -10.51
N SER A 49 -28.44 48.59 -10.89
CA SER A 49 -29.28 49.74 -11.25
C SER A 49 -29.54 50.73 -10.10
N THR A 50 -29.28 50.32 -8.84
CA THR A 50 -29.41 51.22 -7.67
C THR A 50 -28.23 52.18 -7.50
N GLY A 51 -27.22 52.12 -8.37
CA GLY A 51 -26.11 53.08 -8.42
C GLY A 51 -25.26 53.06 -7.15
N ILE A 52 -25.23 54.18 -6.42
CA ILE A 52 -24.35 54.36 -5.25
C ILE A 52 -24.69 53.42 -4.08
N TRP A 53 -25.94 52.93 -4.02
CA TRP A 53 -26.42 52.01 -2.99
C TRP A 53 -26.07 50.54 -3.26
N ALA A 54 -25.62 50.22 -4.48
CA ALA A 54 -25.37 48.84 -4.92
C ALA A 54 -24.43 48.06 -3.98
N PRO A 55 -23.30 48.61 -3.46
CA PRO A 55 -22.42 47.89 -2.54
C PRO A 55 -23.09 47.58 -1.19
N ILE A 56 -23.91 48.50 -0.67
CA ILE A 56 -24.59 48.34 0.62
C ILE A 56 -25.68 47.28 0.51
N ILE A 57 -26.47 47.32 -0.57
CA ILE A 57 -27.51 46.33 -0.83
C ILE A 57 -26.88 44.96 -1.08
N PHE A 58 -25.80 44.88 -1.86
CA PHE A 58 -25.06 43.64 -2.06
C PHE A 58 -24.54 43.05 -0.73
N PHE A 59 -23.99 43.88 0.15
CA PHE A 59 -23.51 43.47 1.47
C PHE A 59 -24.63 42.82 2.31
N LEU A 60 -25.80 43.45 2.38
CA LEU A 60 -26.95 42.93 3.12
C LEU A 60 -27.51 41.63 2.51
N VAL A 61 -27.63 41.59 1.18
CA VAL A 61 -28.07 40.40 0.43
C VAL A 61 -27.10 39.24 0.65
N TYR A 62 -25.80 39.48 0.64
CA TYR A 62 -24.79 38.45 0.88
C TYR A 62 -24.88 37.86 2.28
N ILE A 63 -25.08 38.70 3.31
CA ILE A 63 -25.28 38.24 4.69
C ILE A 63 -26.53 37.38 4.77
N LEU A 64 -27.65 37.87 4.25
CA LEU A 64 -28.92 37.15 4.28
C LEU A 64 -28.81 35.81 3.55
N ALA A 65 -28.22 35.81 2.35
CA ALA A 65 -28.00 34.61 1.55
C ALA A 65 -27.17 33.55 2.29
N ALA A 66 -26.05 33.95 2.88
CA ALA A 66 -25.20 33.04 3.64
C ALA A 66 -25.89 32.49 4.90
N VAL A 67 -26.69 33.32 5.58
CA VAL A 67 -27.48 32.89 6.75
C VAL A 67 -28.57 31.89 6.34
N LEU A 68 -29.24 32.13 5.21
CA LEU A 68 -30.28 31.26 4.63
C LEU A 68 -29.74 30.07 3.84
N PHE A 69 -28.46 29.73 3.98
CA PHE A 69 -27.80 28.60 3.30
C PHE A 69 -27.77 28.69 1.77
N LEU A 70 -28.01 29.86 1.18
CA LEU A 70 -27.83 30.07 -0.26
C LEU A 70 -26.33 30.04 -0.62
N PRO A 71 -25.95 29.53 -1.80
CA PRO A 71 -24.55 29.45 -2.23
C PRO A 71 -23.92 30.84 -2.45
N GLY A 72 -23.08 31.28 -1.52
CA GLY A 72 -22.35 32.54 -1.63
C GLY A 72 -21.34 32.60 -2.80
N SER A 73 -20.98 31.45 -3.38
CA SER A 73 -20.14 31.36 -4.59
C SER A 73 -20.75 32.07 -5.78
N ILE A 74 -22.08 31.99 -5.93
CA ILE A 74 -22.81 32.61 -7.03
C ILE A 74 -22.76 34.14 -6.92
N LEU A 75 -23.01 34.66 -5.71
CA LEU A 75 -22.89 36.10 -5.44
C LEU A 75 -21.45 36.60 -5.58
N THR A 76 -20.47 35.76 -5.23
CA THR A 76 -19.04 36.12 -5.35
C THR A 76 -18.61 36.19 -6.83
N LEU A 77 -19.06 35.27 -7.68
CA LEU A 77 -18.89 35.35 -9.12
C LEU A 77 -19.58 36.60 -9.68
N GLY A 78 -20.82 36.85 -9.25
CA GLY A 78 -21.55 38.06 -9.59
C GLY A 78 -20.83 39.36 -9.24
N ALA A 79 -20.21 39.43 -8.06
CA ALA A 79 -19.43 40.58 -7.65
C ALA A 79 -18.26 40.86 -8.61
N GLY A 80 -17.60 39.80 -9.09
CA GLY A 80 -16.57 39.90 -10.11
C GLY A 80 -17.09 40.37 -11.46
N PHE A 81 -18.25 39.84 -11.86
CA PHE A 81 -18.91 40.17 -13.11
C PHE A 81 -19.29 41.65 -13.20
N PHE A 82 -19.86 42.21 -12.12
CA PHE A 82 -20.44 43.57 -12.13
C PHE A 82 -19.54 44.66 -11.53
N PHE A 83 -18.73 44.35 -10.52
CA PHE A 83 -17.90 45.35 -9.81
C PHE A 83 -16.40 45.24 -10.13
N GLY A 84 -15.99 44.23 -10.90
CA GLY A 84 -14.60 43.96 -11.23
C GLY A 84 -13.77 43.41 -10.08
N VAL A 85 -12.51 43.09 -10.35
CA VAL A 85 -11.67 42.30 -9.42
C VAL A 85 -11.39 43.04 -8.11
N VAL A 86 -10.97 44.31 -8.16
CA VAL A 86 -10.53 45.04 -6.96
C VAL A 86 -11.72 45.39 -6.07
N LYS A 87 -12.72 46.10 -6.60
CA LYS A 87 -13.90 46.52 -5.82
C LYS A 87 -14.74 45.30 -5.40
N GLY A 88 -14.91 44.31 -6.28
CA GLY A 88 -15.61 43.07 -5.98
C GLY A 88 -14.91 42.26 -4.88
N THR A 89 -13.58 42.17 -4.88
CA THR A 89 -12.83 41.47 -3.81
C THR A 89 -13.01 42.15 -2.47
N ILE A 90 -12.88 43.49 -2.41
CA ILE A 90 -13.07 44.24 -1.16
C ILE A 90 -14.49 44.02 -0.64
N LEU A 91 -15.49 44.20 -1.51
CA LEU A 91 -16.89 44.07 -1.16
C LEU A 91 -17.24 42.67 -0.66
N VAL A 92 -16.82 41.62 -1.37
CA VAL A 92 -17.07 40.23 -0.94
C VAL A 92 -16.27 39.88 0.31
N SER A 93 -15.04 40.36 0.46
CA SER A 93 -14.23 40.07 1.65
C SER A 93 -14.90 40.60 2.92
N VAL A 94 -15.41 41.84 2.88
CA VAL A 94 -16.15 42.45 3.99
C VAL A 94 -17.49 41.74 4.20
N SER A 95 -18.26 41.51 3.14
CA SER A 95 -19.58 40.88 3.20
C SER A 95 -19.54 39.45 3.72
N SER A 96 -18.59 38.64 3.23
CA SER A 96 -18.43 37.24 3.62
C SER A 96 -17.91 37.09 5.06
N THR A 97 -17.03 37.99 5.50
CA THR A 97 -16.57 38.04 6.89
C THR A 97 -17.72 38.40 7.83
N ALA A 98 -18.51 39.42 7.50
CA ALA A 98 -19.69 39.82 8.28
C ALA A 98 -20.75 38.71 8.32
N ALA A 99 -21.03 38.06 7.18
CA ALA A 99 -21.93 36.93 7.10
C ALA A 99 -21.48 35.76 7.99
N SER A 100 -20.18 35.44 7.96
CA SER A 100 -19.59 34.39 8.79
C SER A 100 -19.67 34.73 10.28
N ALA A 101 -19.61 36.02 10.64
CA ALA A 101 -19.75 36.52 12.02
C ALA A 101 -21.19 36.35 12.52
N VAL A 102 -22.17 36.75 11.72
CA VAL A 102 -23.60 36.62 12.05
C VAL A 102 -23.97 35.15 12.24
N ALA A 103 -23.62 34.28 11.30
CA ALA A 103 -23.88 32.85 11.39
C ALA A 103 -23.17 32.19 12.60
N PHE A 104 -21.97 32.66 12.96
CA PHE A 104 -21.27 32.19 14.16
C PHE A 104 -21.98 32.60 15.45
N ILE A 105 -22.45 33.84 15.54
CA ILE A 105 -23.21 34.36 16.69
C ILE A 105 -24.52 33.58 16.83
N VAL A 106 -25.24 33.40 15.72
CA VAL A 106 -26.46 32.57 15.66
C VAL A 106 -26.15 31.14 16.14
N GLY A 107 -25.10 30.50 15.60
CA GLY A 107 -24.64 29.17 16.04
C GLY A 107 -24.35 29.09 17.54
N ARG A 108 -23.73 30.14 18.10
CA ARG A 108 -23.30 30.21 19.49
C ARG A 108 -24.43 30.39 20.48
N TYR A 109 -25.41 31.24 20.16
CA TYR A 109 -26.46 31.60 21.12
C TYR A 109 -27.77 30.83 20.89
N LEU A 110 -28.11 30.48 19.64
CA LEU A 110 -29.36 29.78 19.33
C LEU A 110 -29.22 28.26 19.32
N PHE A 111 -28.10 27.73 18.81
CA PHE A 111 -27.97 26.28 18.56
C PHE A 111 -27.05 25.54 19.54
N ARG A 112 -26.17 26.25 20.25
CA ARG A 112 -25.11 25.62 21.05
C ARG A 112 -25.63 24.75 22.20
N GLU A 113 -26.63 25.22 22.94
CA GLU A 113 -27.19 24.46 24.08
C GLU A 113 -27.92 23.21 23.61
N SER A 114 -28.79 23.34 22.60
CA SER A 114 -29.51 22.24 21.97
C SER A 114 -28.58 21.16 21.43
N VAL A 115 -27.50 21.57 20.74
CA VAL A 115 -26.54 20.66 20.11
C VAL A 115 -25.59 20.02 21.14
N ASN A 116 -25.14 20.77 22.15
CA ASN A 116 -24.32 20.19 23.23
C ASN A 116 -25.08 19.12 24.02
N GLY A 117 -26.41 19.26 24.18
CA GLY A 117 -27.25 18.23 24.77
C GLY A 117 -27.28 16.92 23.96
N TRP A 118 -27.32 17.00 22.63
CA TRP A 118 -27.36 15.82 21.74
C TRP A 118 -26.02 15.11 21.56
N ILE A 119 -24.91 15.80 21.84
CA ILE A 119 -23.57 15.33 21.55
C ILE A 119 -22.77 14.96 22.82
N LYS A 120 -23.32 15.27 24.00
CA LYS A 120 -22.74 14.91 25.30
C LYS A 120 -22.43 13.40 25.37
N GLY A 121 -21.18 13.04 25.70
CA GLY A 121 -20.74 11.64 25.79
C GLY A 121 -20.23 11.02 24.48
N LYS A 122 -20.09 11.79 23.38
CA LYS A 122 -19.48 11.32 22.13
C LYS A 122 -17.99 11.74 22.06
N PRO A 123 -17.03 10.79 22.20
CA PRO A 123 -15.60 11.10 22.32
C PRO A 123 -15.01 11.91 21.15
N ARG A 124 -15.52 11.69 19.91
CA ARG A 124 -15.04 12.40 18.72
C ARG A 124 -15.33 13.90 18.76
N PHE A 125 -16.50 14.29 19.25
CA PHE A 125 -16.85 15.70 19.30
C PHE A 125 -16.12 16.39 20.43
N GLU A 126 -15.95 15.72 21.58
CA GLU A 126 -15.17 16.24 22.70
C GLU A 126 -13.70 16.47 22.31
N ALA A 127 -13.06 15.51 21.63
CA ALA A 127 -11.71 15.65 21.11
C ALA A 127 -11.60 16.79 20.08
N VAL A 128 -12.55 16.91 19.15
CA VAL A 128 -12.60 18.03 18.19
C VAL A 128 -12.77 19.37 18.93
N ASN A 129 -13.64 19.43 19.94
CA ASN A 129 -13.91 20.64 20.71
C ASN A 129 -12.71 21.03 21.59
N GLU A 130 -11.93 20.06 22.10
CA GLU A 130 -10.67 20.29 22.82
C GLU A 130 -9.53 20.74 21.91
N ALA A 131 -9.35 20.09 20.75
CA ALA A 131 -8.37 20.49 19.75
C ALA A 131 -8.60 21.95 19.32
N ILE A 132 -9.86 22.26 19.02
CA ILE A 132 -10.33 23.59 18.65
C ILE A 132 -10.22 24.59 19.82
N ALA A 133 -10.34 24.16 21.07
CA ALA A 133 -10.16 25.04 22.22
C ALA A 133 -8.71 25.51 22.40
N ARG A 134 -7.72 24.63 22.14
CA ARG A 134 -6.29 24.92 22.34
C ARG A 134 -5.67 25.72 21.20
N GLU A 135 -6.03 25.43 19.95
CA GLU A 135 -5.46 26.08 18.76
C GLU A 135 -6.52 26.62 17.78
N GLY A 136 -7.64 27.14 18.30
CA GLY A 136 -8.84 27.46 17.52
C GLY A 136 -8.64 28.31 16.28
N TRP A 137 -7.78 29.33 16.32
CA TRP A 137 -7.54 30.17 15.14
C TRP A 137 -6.78 29.42 14.02
N LYS A 138 -5.78 28.60 14.36
CA LYS A 138 -5.01 27.81 13.37
C LYS A 138 -5.90 26.74 12.74
N ILE A 139 -6.71 26.06 13.55
CA ILE A 139 -7.60 25.00 13.07
C ILE A 139 -8.69 25.59 12.17
N VAL A 140 -9.30 26.72 12.55
CA VAL A 140 -10.28 27.42 11.70
C VAL A 140 -9.64 27.86 10.38
N GLY A 141 -8.46 28.47 10.41
CA GLY A 141 -7.76 28.90 9.19
C GLY A 141 -7.45 27.72 8.26
N LEU A 142 -6.92 26.62 8.80
CA LEU A 142 -6.63 25.40 8.04
C LEU A 142 -7.89 24.75 7.45
N LEU A 143 -8.98 24.72 8.21
CA LEU A 143 -10.25 24.17 7.74
C LEU A 143 -10.91 25.04 6.68
N ARG A 144 -10.73 26.37 6.71
CA ARG A 144 -11.23 27.29 5.67
C ARG A 144 -10.49 27.12 4.34
N LEU A 145 -9.23 26.72 4.39
CA LEU A 145 -8.42 26.36 3.24
C LEU A 145 -8.68 24.92 2.73
N SER A 146 -9.56 24.17 3.38
CA SER A 146 -9.83 22.75 3.08
C SER A 146 -11.32 22.53 2.74
N PRO A 147 -11.66 21.83 1.64
CA PRO A 147 -13.05 21.67 1.17
C PRO A 147 -13.85 20.62 1.97
N LEU A 148 -13.50 20.37 3.24
CA LEU A 148 -14.09 19.29 4.04
C LEU A 148 -15.49 19.65 4.57
N LEU A 149 -15.75 20.93 4.81
CA LEU A 149 -17.04 21.41 5.32
C LEU A 149 -17.63 22.42 4.34
N PRO A 150 -18.91 22.27 3.94
CA PRO A 150 -19.61 23.30 3.17
C PRO A 150 -19.56 24.65 3.88
N TYR A 151 -19.35 25.74 3.12
CA TYR A 151 -19.14 27.09 3.63
C TYR A 151 -20.20 27.51 4.67
N ASN A 152 -21.48 27.39 4.30
CA ASN A 152 -22.60 27.79 5.16
C ASN A 152 -22.65 26.96 6.46
N LEU A 153 -22.48 25.64 6.37
CA LEU A 153 -22.49 24.75 7.53
C LEU A 153 -21.33 25.04 8.49
N SER A 154 -20.14 25.32 7.94
CA SER A 154 -18.95 25.62 8.74
C SER A 154 -19.11 26.88 9.58
N ASN A 155 -19.80 27.91 9.08
CA ASN A 155 -20.02 29.17 9.80
C ASN A 155 -20.77 28.96 11.14
N TYR A 156 -21.80 28.10 11.12
CA TYR A 156 -22.57 27.75 12.31
C TYR A 156 -21.82 26.76 13.21
N PHE A 157 -21.13 25.77 12.62
CA PHE A 157 -20.39 24.75 13.33
C PHE A 157 -19.37 25.36 14.31
N TYR A 158 -18.58 26.35 13.89
CA TYR A 158 -17.60 26.98 14.78
C TYR A 158 -18.24 27.75 15.94
N GLY A 159 -19.45 28.30 15.76
CA GLY A 159 -20.21 28.96 16.82
C GLY A 159 -20.55 28.03 17.98
N ILE A 160 -20.81 26.76 17.67
CA ILE A 160 -21.13 25.69 18.63
C ILE A 160 -19.88 25.26 19.42
N THR A 161 -18.71 25.28 18.79
CA THR A 161 -17.42 24.92 19.41
C THR A 161 -16.90 25.96 20.41
N LYS A 162 -15.78 25.66 21.08
CA LYS A 162 -15.09 26.55 22.05
C LYS A 162 -14.21 27.65 21.42
N VAL A 163 -14.23 27.88 20.09
CA VAL A 163 -13.39 28.93 19.47
C VAL A 163 -13.75 30.33 19.99
N LYS A 164 -12.74 31.15 20.29
CA LYS A 164 -12.91 32.57 20.59
C LYS A 164 -13.29 33.36 19.33
N PHE A 165 -14.32 34.19 19.42
CA PHE A 165 -14.85 34.97 18.28
C PHE A 165 -13.77 35.74 17.51
N ARG A 166 -12.87 36.43 18.21
CA ARG A 166 -11.76 37.19 17.58
C ARG A 166 -10.84 36.30 16.73
N GLY A 167 -10.49 35.12 17.25
CA GLY A 167 -9.64 34.16 16.53
C GLY A 167 -10.36 33.54 15.34
N TYR A 168 -11.67 33.34 15.42
CA TYR A 168 -12.50 32.85 14.33
C TYR A 168 -12.60 33.85 13.16
N ILE A 169 -12.87 35.12 13.46
CA ILE A 169 -13.03 36.17 12.43
C ILE A 169 -11.72 36.39 11.67
N LEU A 170 -10.60 36.56 12.39
CA LEU A 170 -9.29 36.76 11.77
C LEU A 170 -8.87 35.57 10.92
N ALA A 171 -9.04 34.35 11.44
CA ALA A 171 -8.71 33.13 10.70
C ALA A 171 -9.61 32.90 9.48
N SER A 172 -10.90 33.23 9.58
CA SER A 172 -11.85 33.11 8.46
C SER A 172 -11.56 34.14 7.39
N TRP A 173 -11.28 35.39 7.75
CA TRP A 173 -10.92 36.44 6.80
C TRP A 173 -9.65 36.06 6.02
N ILE A 174 -8.57 35.68 6.71
CA ILE A 174 -7.31 35.26 6.07
C ILE A 174 -7.52 33.99 5.22
N GLY A 175 -8.23 33.00 5.75
CA GLY A 175 -8.44 31.71 5.07
C GLY A 175 -9.33 31.80 3.83
N MET A 176 -10.29 32.71 3.80
CA MET A 176 -11.21 32.89 2.67
C MET A 176 -10.65 33.82 1.60
N PHE A 177 -9.78 34.76 1.97
CA PHE A 177 -9.29 35.81 1.07
C PHE A 177 -8.73 35.29 -0.27
N PRO A 178 -7.86 34.26 -0.33
CA PRO A 178 -7.37 33.73 -1.60
C PRO A 178 -8.48 33.17 -2.49
N GLY A 179 -9.46 32.48 -1.88
CA GLY A 179 -10.63 31.96 -2.59
C GLY A 179 -11.53 33.07 -3.10
N THR A 180 -11.75 34.12 -2.31
CA THR A 180 -12.53 35.30 -2.70
C THR A 180 -11.94 35.96 -3.95
N VAL A 181 -10.62 36.23 -3.96
CA VAL A 181 -9.94 36.83 -5.13
C VAL A 181 -10.14 35.97 -6.38
N MET A 182 -10.00 34.65 -6.26
CA MET A 182 -10.19 33.71 -7.39
C MET A 182 -11.62 33.76 -7.95
N TYR A 183 -12.65 33.60 -7.09
CA TYR A 183 -14.03 33.58 -7.56
C TYR A 183 -14.46 34.92 -8.18
N VAL A 184 -14.00 36.05 -7.61
CA VAL A 184 -14.25 37.38 -8.20
C VAL A 184 -13.51 37.52 -9.54
N TYR A 185 -12.28 37.00 -9.66
CA TYR A 185 -11.56 36.99 -10.94
C TYR A 185 -12.30 36.19 -12.01
N PHE A 186 -12.82 35.00 -11.70
CA PHE A 186 -13.64 34.22 -12.64
C PHE A 186 -14.91 34.95 -13.05
N GLY A 187 -15.55 35.66 -12.11
CA GLY A 187 -16.68 36.53 -12.41
C GLY A 187 -16.35 37.59 -13.46
N LYS A 188 -15.23 38.30 -13.27
CA LYS A 188 -14.76 39.32 -14.22
C LYS A 188 -14.38 38.72 -15.57
N ALA A 189 -13.70 37.57 -15.57
CA ALA A 189 -13.33 36.87 -16.79
C ALA A 189 -14.55 36.40 -17.59
N ALA A 190 -15.61 35.97 -16.90
CA ALA A 190 -16.90 35.63 -17.51
C ALA A 190 -17.61 36.87 -18.07
N ALA A 191 -17.57 38.01 -17.37
CA ALA A 191 -18.08 39.29 -17.89
C ALA A 191 -17.33 39.73 -19.15
N ASP A 192 -16.01 39.61 -19.14
CA ASP A 192 -15.18 39.91 -20.32
C ASP A 192 -15.57 39.01 -21.48
N LEU A 193 -15.68 37.70 -21.25
CA LEU A 193 -16.11 36.75 -22.29
C LEU A 193 -17.52 37.04 -22.83
N ALA A 194 -18.46 37.46 -21.96
CA ALA A 194 -19.83 37.81 -22.34
C ALA A 194 -19.92 39.15 -23.11
N SER A 195 -19.08 40.14 -22.77
CA SER A 195 -19.00 41.44 -23.45
C SER A 195 -18.28 41.38 -24.80
N LEU A 196 -17.56 40.29 -25.09
CA LEU A 196 -16.71 40.08 -26.26
C LEU A 196 -17.38 39.21 -27.33
N SER A 197 -18.71 39.15 -27.41
CA SER A 197 -19.46 38.45 -28.47
C SER A 197 -19.30 39.09 -29.87
N GLY A 198 -18.15 39.67 -30.18
CA GLY A 198 -17.82 40.36 -31.43
C GLY A 198 -16.34 40.73 -31.66
N SER A 199 -15.36 40.26 -30.86
CA SER A 199 -13.93 40.44 -31.20
C SER A 199 -13.09 39.19 -30.91
N GLU A 200 -12.30 38.76 -31.90
CA GLU A 200 -11.42 37.60 -31.80
C GLU A 200 -10.20 37.92 -30.92
N ARG A 201 -10.04 37.18 -29.81
CA ARG A 201 -8.86 37.27 -28.95
C ARG A 201 -7.63 36.69 -29.65
N THR A 202 -6.47 37.29 -29.39
CA THR A 202 -5.20 36.75 -29.89
C THR A 202 -4.81 35.47 -29.14
N THR A 203 -4.07 34.58 -29.80
CA THR A 203 -3.56 33.32 -29.22
C THR A 203 -2.78 33.54 -27.91
N LEU A 204 -2.12 34.69 -27.78
CA LEU A 204 -1.36 35.08 -26.59
C LEU A 204 -2.26 35.35 -25.38
N GLU A 205 -3.42 35.98 -25.56
CA GLU A 205 -4.38 36.26 -24.48
C GLU A 205 -5.00 34.97 -23.94
N TRP A 206 -5.31 34.01 -24.83
CA TRP A 206 -5.74 32.68 -24.43
C TRP A 206 -4.65 31.90 -23.67
N ALA A 207 -3.39 32.01 -24.11
CA ALA A 207 -2.27 31.38 -23.43
C ALA A 207 -2.05 31.96 -22.02
N LEU A 208 -2.04 33.28 -21.88
CA LEU A 208 -1.88 33.96 -20.59
C LEU A 208 -3.05 33.66 -19.64
N PHE A 209 -4.28 33.61 -20.15
CA PHE A 209 -5.46 33.21 -19.39
C PHE A 209 -5.36 31.75 -18.90
N GLY A 210 -4.98 30.82 -19.79
CA GLY A 210 -4.78 29.42 -19.45
C GLY A 210 -3.70 29.20 -18.40
N ILE A 211 -2.57 29.92 -18.50
CA ILE A 211 -1.46 29.86 -17.54
C ILE A 211 -1.89 30.41 -16.18
N GLY A 212 -2.57 31.57 -16.15
CA GLY A 212 -3.08 32.16 -14.91
C GLY A 212 -4.09 31.25 -14.21
N LEU A 213 -5.00 30.63 -14.97
CA LEU A 213 -5.97 29.66 -14.47
C LEU A 213 -5.28 28.41 -13.90
N ALA A 214 -4.33 27.83 -14.63
CA ALA A 214 -3.58 26.65 -14.19
C ALA A 214 -2.75 26.91 -12.93
N ALA A 215 -2.07 28.06 -12.85
CA ALA A 215 -1.31 28.47 -11.67
C ALA A 215 -2.21 28.62 -10.44
N THR A 216 -3.39 29.22 -10.61
CA THR A 216 -4.33 29.43 -9.50
C THR A 216 -4.92 28.10 -9.00
N ILE A 217 -5.28 27.18 -9.91
CA ILE A 217 -5.73 25.82 -9.55
C ILE A 217 -4.62 25.06 -8.81
N ALA A 218 -3.37 25.15 -9.27
CA ALA A 218 -2.23 24.49 -8.64
C ALA A 218 -2.01 25.01 -7.21
N VAL A 219 -2.06 26.32 -7.00
CA VAL A 219 -1.89 26.93 -5.67
C VAL A 219 -2.98 26.46 -4.70
N VAL A 220 -4.25 26.43 -5.12
CA VAL A 220 -5.35 25.93 -4.27
C VAL A 220 -5.15 24.45 -3.92
N ILE A 221 -4.77 23.61 -4.88
CA ILE A 221 -4.51 22.20 -4.64
C ILE A 221 -3.34 22.03 -3.65
N ILE A 222 -2.26 22.80 -3.80
CA ILE A 222 -1.09 22.75 -2.92
C ILE A 222 -1.48 23.16 -1.50
N ILE A 223 -2.11 24.32 -1.33
CA ILE A 223 -2.52 24.84 -0.01
C ILE A 223 -3.50 23.87 0.66
N THR A 224 -4.48 23.37 -0.07
CA THR A 224 -5.45 22.39 0.41
C THR A 224 -4.75 21.12 0.91
N ARG A 225 -3.79 20.60 0.14
CA ARG A 225 -3.05 19.38 0.51
C ARG A 225 -2.18 19.58 1.74
N VAL A 226 -1.51 20.73 1.85
CA VAL A 226 -0.69 21.08 3.02
C VAL A 226 -1.58 21.21 4.26
N ALA A 227 -2.71 21.92 4.15
CA ALA A 227 -3.64 22.10 5.25
C ALA A 227 -4.26 20.78 5.73
N ALA A 228 -4.72 19.94 4.80
CA ALA A 228 -5.27 18.62 5.10
C ALA A 228 -4.23 17.69 5.74
N LYS A 229 -2.96 17.76 5.35
CA LYS A 229 -1.87 16.96 5.93
C LYS A 229 -1.61 17.36 7.39
N ILE A 230 -1.49 18.66 7.67
CA ILE A 230 -1.24 19.19 9.03
C ILE A 230 -2.41 18.88 9.96
N LEU A 231 -3.64 19.07 9.45
CA LEU A 231 -4.85 18.82 10.22
C LEU A 231 -5.03 17.34 10.56
N ASN A 232 -4.85 16.44 9.59
CA ASN A 232 -4.95 15.00 9.82
C ASN A 232 -3.89 14.52 10.81
N GLN A 233 -2.67 15.06 10.76
CA GLN A 233 -1.61 14.73 11.70
C GLN A 233 -2.00 15.09 13.15
N LYS A 234 -2.52 16.31 13.38
CA LYS A 234 -2.95 16.76 14.71
C LYS A 234 -4.19 16.03 15.24
N LEU A 235 -5.16 15.74 14.38
CA LEU A 235 -6.36 14.97 14.75
C LEU A 235 -6.05 13.50 15.00
N SER A 236 -5.15 12.89 14.22
CA SER A 236 -4.74 11.49 14.45
C SER A 236 -4.01 11.32 15.77
N GLU A 237 -3.16 12.27 16.17
CA GLU A 237 -2.42 12.20 17.43
C GLU A 237 -3.34 12.23 18.67
N GLN A 238 -4.59 12.70 18.56
CA GLN A 238 -5.53 12.74 19.69
C GLN A 238 -6.60 11.64 19.65
N MET A 239 -6.71 10.91 18.54
CA MET A 239 -7.80 9.95 18.28
C MET A 239 -7.34 8.48 18.24
N LEU A 240 -6.08 8.22 18.60
CA LEU A 240 -5.52 6.88 18.63
C LEU A 240 -6.35 5.99 19.54
N LYS A 241 -6.86 4.90 18.97
CA LYS A 241 -7.40 3.79 19.76
C LYS A 241 -6.32 3.38 20.75
N LYS A 242 -6.67 3.26 22.03
CA LYS A 242 -5.77 2.71 23.05
C LYS A 242 -5.63 1.21 22.85
N TRP A 243 -4.42 0.72 22.70
CA TRP A 243 -4.11 -0.70 22.54
C TRP A 243 -3.42 -1.19 23.79
N LYS A 244 -3.94 -2.19 24.49
CA LYS A 244 -3.32 -2.60 25.75
C LYS A 244 -1.86 -3.04 25.58
N THR A 245 -1.57 -3.77 24.50
CA THR A 245 -0.23 -4.29 24.20
C THR A 245 0.08 -4.17 22.72
N VAL A 246 1.26 -3.62 22.40
CA VAL A 246 1.76 -3.41 21.04
C VAL A 246 3.17 -3.98 20.89
N LEU A 247 3.43 -4.74 19.84
CA LEU A 247 4.77 -5.22 19.46
C LEU A 247 5.24 -4.53 18.17
N VAL A 248 6.42 -3.90 18.20
CA VAL A 248 7.05 -3.26 17.03
C VAL A 248 8.42 -3.89 16.74
N THR A 249 8.57 -4.57 15.62
CA THR A 249 9.90 -5.02 15.16
C THR A 249 10.62 -3.85 14.47
N GLY A 250 11.94 -3.75 14.59
CA GLY A 250 12.70 -2.61 14.07
C GLY A 250 12.56 -1.34 14.91
N GLY A 251 12.02 -1.44 16.13
CA GLY A 251 11.62 -0.29 16.95
C GLY A 251 12.77 0.58 17.47
N SER A 252 14.04 0.22 17.25
CA SER A 252 15.16 1.03 17.72
C SER A 252 15.52 2.17 16.77
N SER A 253 15.14 2.19 15.48
CA SER A 253 15.56 3.29 14.58
C SER A 253 14.52 3.63 13.51
N GLY A 254 14.73 4.73 12.78
CA GLY A 254 13.91 5.06 11.59
C GLY A 254 12.42 5.14 11.89
N ILE A 255 11.61 4.48 11.05
CA ILE A 255 10.14 4.47 11.16
C ILE A 255 9.71 3.77 12.45
N GLY A 256 10.29 2.60 12.78
CA GLY A 256 10.01 1.86 14.01
C GLY A 256 10.21 2.68 15.28
N MET A 257 11.32 3.42 15.40
CA MET A 257 11.54 4.33 16.53
C MET A 257 10.47 5.42 16.63
N ALA A 258 10.08 6.01 15.49
CA ALA A 258 9.04 7.03 15.46
C ALA A 258 7.65 6.45 15.83
N LEU A 259 7.36 5.21 15.43
CA LEU A 259 6.16 4.48 15.86
C LEU A 259 6.18 4.23 17.36
N VAL A 260 7.27 3.71 17.92
CA VAL A 260 7.43 3.46 19.36
C VAL A 260 7.21 4.74 20.16
N ARG A 261 7.87 5.86 19.79
CA ARG A 261 7.68 7.16 20.47
C ARG A 261 6.23 7.63 20.47
N LYS A 262 5.54 7.49 19.34
CA LYS A 262 4.12 7.88 19.24
C LYS A 262 3.25 6.97 20.10
N LEU A 263 3.47 5.66 20.08
CA LEU A 263 2.65 4.68 20.82
C LEU A 263 2.82 4.77 22.35
N VAL A 264 4.04 4.98 22.85
CA VAL A 264 4.30 5.10 24.31
C VAL A 264 3.52 6.27 24.93
N ASN A 265 3.31 7.35 24.19
CA ASN A 265 2.55 8.51 24.65
C ASN A 265 1.06 8.21 24.91
N HIS A 266 0.53 7.05 24.48
CA HIS A 266 -0.88 6.68 24.61
C HIS A 266 -1.21 5.72 25.78
N ARG A 267 -0.24 5.44 26.66
CA ARG A 267 -0.33 4.56 27.86
C ARG A 267 -0.57 3.08 27.57
N ASP A 268 -0.02 2.61 26.45
CA ASP A 268 -0.05 1.23 25.98
C ASP A 268 1.24 0.50 26.43
N LEU A 269 1.20 -0.82 26.70
CA LEU A 269 2.43 -1.62 26.85
C LEU A 269 3.06 -1.77 25.47
N VAL A 270 4.12 -0.99 25.21
CA VAL A 270 4.87 -1.06 23.95
C VAL A 270 6.10 -1.93 24.13
N LEU A 271 6.16 -3.02 23.37
CA LEU A 271 7.30 -3.90 23.22
C LEU A 271 7.98 -3.60 21.89
N ALA A 272 9.30 -3.55 21.88
CA ALA A 272 10.06 -3.39 20.65
C ALA A 272 11.21 -4.40 20.55
N ALA A 273 11.49 -4.81 19.32
CA ALA A 273 12.63 -5.66 19.02
C ALA A 273 13.53 -5.01 17.96
N GLY A 274 14.84 -5.17 18.07
CA GLY A 274 15.78 -4.75 17.04
C GLY A 274 17.20 -5.25 17.26
N SER A 275 18.07 -5.03 16.29
CA SER A 275 19.42 -5.60 16.29
C SER A 275 20.43 -4.85 17.16
N ARG A 276 20.09 -3.66 17.67
CA ARG A 276 21.00 -2.85 18.50
C ARG A 276 20.92 -3.29 19.95
N LYS A 277 21.99 -3.12 20.71
CA LYS A 277 21.90 -3.24 22.16
C LYS A 277 21.09 -2.07 22.71
N TYR A 278 20.45 -2.24 23.87
CA TYR A 278 19.60 -1.17 24.40
C TYR A 278 20.41 0.05 24.87
N GLU A 279 21.64 -0.18 25.34
CA GLU A 279 22.62 0.86 25.65
C GLU A 279 22.95 1.74 24.42
N GLU A 280 22.84 1.18 23.21
CA GLU A 280 23.14 1.87 21.94
C GLU A 280 21.91 2.59 21.34
N CYS A 281 20.74 2.48 21.96
CA CYS A 281 19.50 3.08 21.44
C CYS A 281 19.42 4.59 21.68
N GLY A 282 20.30 5.12 22.54
CA GLY A 282 20.40 6.55 22.89
C GLY A 282 19.51 6.95 24.07
N ALA A 283 19.82 8.08 24.71
CA ALA A 283 19.12 8.57 25.90
C ALA A 283 17.63 8.84 25.67
N ASP A 284 17.25 9.18 24.44
CA ASP A 284 15.86 9.49 24.06
C ASP A 284 15.03 8.24 23.70
N PHE A 285 15.54 7.03 23.91
CA PHE A 285 14.78 5.81 23.66
C PHE A 285 13.66 5.66 24.70
N PRO A 286 12.37 5.62 24.29
CA PRO A 286 11.26 5.83 25.22
C PRO A 286 10.86 4.57 26.02
N LEU A 287 11.51 3.42 25.79
CA LEU A 287 11.18 2.15 26.42
C LEU A 287 12.14 1.82 27.56
N LYS A 288 11.65 1.08 28.55
CA LYS A 288 12.48 0.47 29.59
C LYS A 288 13.23 -0.75 29.06
N ARG A 289 14.27 -1.19 29.78
CA ARG A 289 15.10 -2.35 29.40
C ARG A 289 14.30 -3.63 29.17
N ASN A 290 13.31 -3.91 30.01
CA ASN A 290 12.46 -5.10 29.88
C ASN A 290 11.44 -5.02 28.71
N GLN A 291 11.21 -3.83 28.17
CA GLN A 291 10.29 -3.59 27.05
C GLN A 291 11.00 -3.64 25.68
N TYR A 292 12.32 -3.85 25.66
CA TYR A 292 13.09 -3.96 24.43
C TYR A 292 13.94 -5.21 24.37
N LEU A 293 13.76 -6.00 23.32
CA LEU A 293 14.59 -7.15 23.02
C LEU A 293 15.63 -6.82 21.97
N SER A 294 16.91 -6.92 22.35
CA SER A 294 18.01 -6.94 21.40
C SER A 294 18.09 -8.32 20.76
N ILE A 295 17.80 -8.41 19.45
CA ILE A 295 17.78 -9.67 18.73
C ILE A 295 18.19 -9.47 17.27
N ASP A 296 19.12 -10.31 16.81
CA ASP A 296 19.39 -10.44 15.38
C ASP A 296 18.31 -11.31 14.76
N LEU A 297 17.38 -10.64 14.08
CA LEU A 297 16.30 -11.29 13.38
C LEU A 297 16.84 -12.29 12.35
N SER A 298 17.99 -12.08 11.71
CA SER A 298 18.45 -13.00 10.66
C SER A 298 18.69 -14.46 11.09
N LYS A 299 18.74 -14.75 12.39
CA LYS A 299 18.96 -16.09 12.96
C LYS A 299 17.70 -16.97 12.92
N ASP A 300 17.89 -18.27 12.70
CA ASP A 300 16.80 -19.22 12.46
C ASP A 300 15.77 -19.32 13.59
N ASN A 301 16.20 -19.26 14.87
CA ASN A 301 15.31 -19.33 16.04
C ASN A 301 14.73 -17.98 16.48
N ALA A 302 15.02 -16.88 15.78
CA ALA A 302 14.58 -15.56 16.18
C ALA A 302 13.05 -15.41 16.31
N PRO A 303 12.20 -16.01 15.43
CA PRO A 303 10.75 -15.93 15.58
C PRO A 303 10.24 -16.51 16.90
N HIS A 304 10.74 -17.69 17.30
CA HIS A 304 10.34 -18.36 18.53
C HIS A 304 10.79 -17.59 19.76
N LYS A 305 12.07 -17.21 19.83
CA LYS A 305 12.60 -16.39 20.93
C LYS A 305 11.86 -15.06 21.12
N LEU A 306 11.53 -14.41 20.02
CA LEU A 306 10.80 -13.13 20.06
C LEU A 306 9.33 -13.34 20.47
N ALA A 307 8.69 -14.42 20.03
CA ALA A 307 7.33 -14.76 20.42
C ALA A 307 7.25 -15.10 21.93
N ASP A 308 8.16 -15.93 22.43
CA ASP A 308 8.21 -16.32 23.85
C ASP A 308 8.45 -15.11 24.75
N TRP A 309 9.47 -14.29 24.42
CA TRP A 309 9.71 -13.06 25.16
C TRP A 309 8.50 -12.13 25.13
N ALA A 310 7.88 -11.93 23.95
CA ALA A 310 6.72 -11.06 23.85
C ALA A 310 5.53 -11.60 24.65
N ARG A 311 5.34 -12.93 24.68
CA ARG A 311 4.32 -13.63 25.46
C ARG A 311 4.52 -13.41 26.96
N GLU A 312 5.74 -13.57 27.46
CA GLU A 312 6.10 -13.34 28.87
C GLU A 312 5.79 -11.90 29.31
N GLN A 313 6.05 -10.92 28.46
CA GLN A 313 5.76 -9.52 28.79
C GLN A 313 4.28 -9.15 28.64
N ALA A 314 3.53 -9.82 27.76
CA ALA A 314 2.19 -9.43 27.32
C ALA A 314 1.04 -10.17 28.01
N GLU A 315 1.31 -11.11 28.93
CA GLU A 315 0.30 -11.97 29.56
C GLU A 315 -0.65 -12.60 28.52
N ASP A 316 -0.07 -13.22 27.48
CA ASP A 316 -0.75 -13.97 26.41
C ASP A 316 -1.63 -13.16 25.42
N ASN A 317 -1.60 -11.82 25.42
CA ASN A 317 -2.40 -11.04 24.47
C ASN A 317 -1.71 -9.79 23.93
N ILE A 318 -1.42 -9.82 22.62
CA ILE A 318 -0.87 -8.68 21.85
C ILE A 318 -1.96 -8.13 20.92
N GLU A 319 -2.40 -6.90 21.15
CA GLU A 319 -3.50 -6.34 20.36
C GLU A 319 -3.01 -5.81 19.00
N LEU A 320 -1.79 -5.24 18.93
CA LEU A 320 -1.20 -4.71 17.69
C LEU A 320 0.21 -5.26 17.47
N ILE A 321 0.47 -5.79 16.27
CA ILE A 321 1.80 -6.19 15.83
C ILE A 321 2.16 -5.34 14.62
N ILE A 322 3.31 -4.68 14.66
CA ILE A 322 3.86 -3.92 13.54
C ILE A 322 5.20 -4.54 13.14
N HIS A 323 5.18 -5.24 12.01
CA HIS A 323 6.37 -5.74 11.31
C HIS A 323 7.01 -4.59 10.51
N ASP A 324 7.80 -3.74 11.18
CA ASP A 324 8.56 -2.63 10.58
C ASP A 324 10.02 -2.99 10.28
N ALA A 325 10.58 -4.00 10.98
CA ALA A 325 11.94 -4.44 10.74
C ALA A 325 12.18 -4.72 9.25
N GLY A 326 13.23 -4.12 8.72
CA GLY A 326 13.61 -4.28 7.34
C GLY A 326 15.04 -3.90 7.09
N ILE A 327 15.67 -4.58 6.14
CA ILE A 327 16.97 -4.23 5.58
C ILE A 327 16.89 -4.27 4.06
N GLY A 328 17.81 -3.59 3.39
CA GLY A 328 17.95 -3.62 1.95
C GLY A 328 19.41 -3.63 1.57
N TYR A 329 19.68 -4.09 0.36
CA TYR A 329 20.98 -4.03 -0.30
C TYR A 329 20.72 -3.53 -1.72
N THR A 330 21.44 -2.50 -2.12
CA THR A 330 21.29 -1.82 -3.39
C THR A 330 22.58 -1.93 -4.16
N GLY A 331 22.51 -2.47 -5.36
CA GLY A 331 23.64 -2.56 -6.26
C GLY A 331 23.39 -3.55 -7.39
N PRO A 332 24.42 -3.83 -8.18
CA PRO A 332 24.36 -4.80 -9.26
C PRO A 332 23.93 -6.18 -8.76
N ILE A 333 23.24 -6.95 -9.59
CA ILE A 333 22.63 -8.23 -9.18
C ILE A 333 23.68 -9.23 -8.69
N ALA A 334 24.86 -9.28 -9.31
CA ALA A 334 25.97 -10.15 -8.89
C ALA A 334 26.60 -9.71 -7.56
N SER A 335 26.50 -8.43 -7.20
CA SER A 335 27.00 -7.89 -5.93
C SER A 335 25.99 -8.07 -4.78
N GLN A 336 24.74 -8.43 -5.07
CA GLN A 336 23.70 -8.74 -4.07
C GLN A 336 23.84 -10.18 -3.53
N GLY A 337 25.05 -10.56 -3.11
CA GLY A 337 25.48 -11.93 -2.84
C GLY A 337 24.61 -12.77 -1.90
N ALA A 338 24.87 -14.08 -1.88
CA ALA A 338 24.04 -15.08 -1.21
C ALA A 338 23.76 -14.77 0.27
N GLU A 339 24.75 -14.30 1.03
CA GLU A 339 24.57 -13.94 2.45
C GLU A 339 23.65 -12.72 2.63
N SER A 340 23.88 -11.65 1.86
CA SER A 340 23.05 -10.45 1.87
C SER A 340 21.61 -10.75 1.46
N ALA A 341 21.43 -11.59 0.43
CA ALA A 341 20.12 -12.06 -0.01
C ALA A 341 19.41 -12.88 1.09
N ALA A 342 20.10 -13.83 1.73
CA ALA A 342 19.55 -14.65 2.80
C ALA A 342 19.16 -13.83 4.03
N ARG A 343 20.03 -12.90 4.43
CA ARG A 343 19.75 -11.99 5.56
C ARG A 343 18.53 -11.12 5.27
N MET A 344 18.44 -10.56 4.07
CA MET A 344 17.31 -9.73 3.66
C MET A 344 16.01 -10.54 3.58
N TYR A 345 16.05 -11.74 3.01
CA TYR A 345 14.93 -12.67 2.99
C TYR A 345 14.42 -12.98 4.40
N SER A 346 15.35 -13.28 5.30
CA SER A 346 15.04 -13.63 6.69
C SER A 346 14.33 -12.47 7.41
N VAL A 347 14.95 -11.28 7.41
CA VAL A 347 14.45 -10.09 8.11
C VAL A 347 13.16 -9.55 7.50
N ASN A 348 13.07 -9.46 6.17
CA ASN A 348 11.96 -8.77 5.50
C ASN A 348 10.72 -9.66 5.29
N LEU A 349 10.88 -10.98 5.24
CA LEU A 349 9.80 -11.91 4.86
C LEU A 349 9.64 -13.05 5.86
N ARG A 350 10.66 -13.90 6.02
CA ARG A 350 10.55 -15.16 6.78
C ARG A 350 10.05 -14.92 8.19
N ILE A 351 10.69 -13.99 8.91
CA ILE A 351 10.39 -13.74 10.32
C ILE A 351 9.04 -13.05 10.50
N PRO A 352 8.67 -11.99 9.75
CA PRO A 352 7.32 -11.45 9.84
C PRO A 352 6.23 -12.53 9.69
N VAL A 353 6.42 -13.48 8.78
CA VAL A 353 5.47 -14.60 8.58
C VAL A 353 5.48 -15.55 9.78
N LEU A 354 6.65 -16.10 10.16
CA LEU A 354 6.75 -17.08 11.24
C LEU A 354 6.39 -16.50 12.61
N LEU A 355 6.82 -15.28 12.91
CA LEU A 355 6.46 -14.58 14.15
C LEU A 355 4.95 -14.36 14.24
N THR A 356 4.30 -14.02 13.11
CA THR A 356 2.83 -13.93 13.08
C THR A 356 2.20 -15.27 13.42
N ARG A 357 2.72 -16.38 12.88
CA ARG A 357 2.21 -17.72 13.16
C ARG A 357 2.38 -18.12 14.62
N GLU A 358 3.55 -17.89 15.19
CA GLU A 358 3.86 -18.20 16.60
C GLU A 358 2.94 -17.39 17.54
N ILE A 359 2.80 -16.08 17.30
CA ILE A 359 1.94 -15.22 18.13
C ILE A 359 0.47 -15.62 18.05
N LEU A 360 -0.03 -15.92 16.85
CA LEU A 360 -1.40 -16.41 16.68
C LEU A 360 -1.63 -17.79 17.32
N GLY A 361 -0.56 -18.55 17.57
CA GLY A 361 -0.63 -19.87 18.20
C GLY A 361 -1.04 -19.84 19.68
N TYR A 362 -0.70 -18.77 20.41
CA TYR A 362 -1.05 -18.62 21.83
C TYR A 362 -2.06 -17.50 22.12
N GLN A 363 -2.41 -16.68 21.11
CA GLN A 363 -3.41 -15.61 21.23
C GLN A 363 -4.77 -16.11 21.71
N ASN A 364 -5.38 -15.37 22.64
CA ASN A 364 -6.78 -15.58 22.98
C ASN A 364 -7.68 -15.20 21.79
N LYS A 365 -8.32 -16.20 21.19
CA LYS A 365 -9.20 -16.05 20.02
C LYS A 365 -10.39 -15.09 20.23
N SER A 366 -10.76 -14.80 21.48
CA SER A 366 -11.82 -13.84 21.79
C SER A 366 -11.39 -12.36 21.67
N ARG A 367 -10.09 -12.09 21.43
CA ARG A 367 -9.54 -10.74 21.29
C ARG A 367 -8.96 -10.55 19.89
N LYS A 368 -9.42 -9.50 19.21
CA LYS A 368 -9.03 -9.23 17.82
C LYS A 368 -7.64 -8.61 17.76
N CYS A 369 -6.65 -9.37 17.28
CA CYS A 369 -5.32 -8.85 16.98
C CYS A 369 -5.31 -8.06 15.66
N THR A 370 -4.49 -7.03 15.53
CA THR A 370 -4.24 -6.34 14.26
C THR A 370 -2.76 -6.42 13.91
N ILE A 371 -2.47 -6.97 12.75
CA ILE A 371 -1.12 -7.26 12.28
C ILE A 371 -0.84 -6.35 11.09
N VAL A 372 0.26 -5.61 11.17
CA VAL A 372 0.63 -4.59 10.19
C VAL A 372 1.99 -4.94 9.62
N PHE A 373 2.08 -5.04 8.31
CA PHE A 373 3.33 -5.24 7.60
C PHE A 373 3.75 -3.96 6.90
N VAL A 374 4.95 -3.48 7.19
CA VAL A 374 5.52 -2.32 6.50
C VAL A 374 6.20 -2.80 5.22
N SER A 375 5.46 -2.70 4.12
CA SER A 375 5.93 -3.02 2.77
C SER A 375 6.66 -1.82 2.14
N SER A 376 6.58 -1.65 0.82
CA SER A 376 7.15 -0.50 0.11
C SER A 376 6.45 -0.28 -1.22
N VAL A 377 6.38 0.96 -1.69
CA VAL A 377 5.82 1.27 -3.03
C VAL A 377 6.57 0.60 -4.18
N VAL A 378 7.81 0.15 -3.96
CA VAL A 378 8.59 -0.56 -4.97
C VAL A 378 8.24 -2.05 -5.10
N SER A 379 7.42 -2.61 -4.20
CA SER A 379 7.01 -4.03 -4.23
C SER A 379 6.41 -4.47 -5.58
N ASN A 380 5.76 -3.55 -6.29
CA ASN A 380 5.10 -3.79 -7.58
C ASN A 380 5.95 -3.38 -8.79
N LEU A 381 7.24 -3.13 -8.62
CA LEU A 381 8.11 -2.57 -9.66
C LEU A 381 9.37 -3.41 -9.88
N PRO A 382 9.61 -3.95 -11.09
CA PRO A 382 10.92 -4.49 -11.44
C PRO A 382 12.01 -3.46 -11.14
N SER A 383 12.94 -3.83 -10.28
CA SER A 383 13.97 -2.93 -9.77
C SER A 383 15.30 -3.69 -9.73
N PRO A 384 16.03 -3.80 -10.85
CA PRO A 384 17.29 -4.55 -10.94
C PRO A 384 18.25 -4.27 -9.78
N ALA A 385 18.47 -3.00 -9.45
CA ALA A 385 19.39 -2.58 -8.38
C ALA A 385 18.92 -2.97 -6.97
N PHE A 386 17.66 -3.40 -6.82
CA PHE A 386 16.99 -3.74 -5.57
C PHE A 386 16.28 -5.11 -5.68
N ALA A 387 16.76 -6.00 -6.55
CA ALA A 387 16.01 -7.19 -6.96
C ALA A 387 15.55 -8.04 -5.76
N CYS A 388 16.46 -8.36 -4.83
CA CYS A 388 16.13 -9.10 -3.62
C CYS A 388 15.16 -8.31 -2.71
N TYR A 389 15.36 -7.00 -2.54
CA TYR A 389 14.54 -6.16 -1.67
C TYR A 389 13.10 -6.09 -2.18
N THR A 390 12.94 -5.73 -3.44
CA THR A 390 11.64 -5.69 -4.09
C THR A 390 10.95 -7.04 -4.09
N ALA A 391 11.70 -8.14 -4.24
CA ALA A 391 11.15 -9.48 -4.16
C ALA A 391 10.60 -9.80 -2.77
N THR A 392 11.34 -9.49 -1.70
CA THR A 392 10.84 -9.68 -0.32
C THR A 392 9.61 -8.82 0.01
N LYS A 393 9.55 -7.58 -0.48
CA LYS A 393 8.39 -6.70 -0.27
C LYS A 393 7.17 -7.13 -1.10
N ALA A 394 7.37 -7.61 -2.32
CA ALA A 394 6.30 -8.22 -3.13
C ALA A 394 5.72 -9.48 -2.45
N ALA A 395 6.58 -10.29 -1.83
CA ALA A 395 6.18 -11.47 -1.09
C ALA A 395 5.27 -11.13 0.10
N ILE A 396 5.60 -10.08 0.86
CA ILE A 396 4.77 -9.57 1.96
C ILE A 396 3.41 -9.09 1.45
N ASP A 397 3.36 -8.37 0.33
CA ASP A 397 2.10 -7.93 -0.26
C ASP A 397 1.22 -9.11 -0.64
N ALA A 398 1.80 -10.13 -1.26
CA ALA A 398 1.09 -11.37 -1.60
C ALA A 398 0.64 -12.12 -0.35
N PHE A 399 1.49 -12.24 0.67
CA PHE A 399 1.15 -12.86 1.94
C PHE A 399 -0.09 -12.18 2.56
N VAL A 400 -0.06 -10.86 2.74
CA VAL A 400 -1.15 -10.09 3.35
C VAL A 400 -2.41 -10.14 2.51
N ARG A 401 -2.30 -10.04 1.18
CA ARG A 401 -3.44 -10.07 0.27
C ARG A 401 -4.18 -11.41 0.33
N ASN A 402 -3.44 -12.52 0.36
CA ASN A 402 -4.01 -13.86 0.46
C ASN A 402 -4.57 -14.14 1.85
N LEU A 403 -3.84 -13.77 2.91
CA LEU A 403 -4.30 -13.93 4.29
C LEU A 403 -5.57 -13.10 4.57
N ALA A 404 -5.67 -11.88 4.03
CA ALA A 404 -6.89 -11.09 4.10
C ALA A 404 -8.05 -11.69 3.30
N ALA A 405 -7.77 -12.43 2.22
CA ALA A 405 -8.79 -13.10 1.43
C ALA A 405 -9.37 -14.33 2.15
N GLU A 406 -8.65 -14.92 3.11
CA GLU A 406 -9.15 -15.98 4.00
C GLU A 406 -10.24 -15.48 4.96
N GLN A 407 -10.42 -14.16 5.12
CA GLN A 407 -11.35 -13.53 6.07
C GLN A 407 -11.23 -14.10 7.51
N PRO A 408 -10.06 -13.94 8.16
CA PRO A 408 -9.88 -14.44 9.52
C PRO A 408 -10.74 -13.68 10.53
N GLU A 409 -11.39 -14.41 11.43
CA GLU A 409 -12.29 -13.84 12.44
C GLU A 409 -11.52 -13.26 13.64
N GLY A 410 -10.42 -13.92 14.04
CA GLY A 410 -9.63 -13.56 15.23
C GLY A 410 -8.58 -12.46 15.02
N TYR A 411 -8.26 -12.09 13.78
CA TYR A 411 -7.24 -11.09 13.52
C TYR A 411 -7.48 -10.31 12.24
N ARG A 412 -6.88 -9.13 12.16
CA ARG A 412 -6.83 -8.27 10.98
C ARG A 412 -5.41 -8.22 10.45
N VAL A 413 -5.27 -8.18 9.14
CA VAL A 413 -3.98 -7.95 8.48
C VAL A 413 -4.02 -6.71 7.59
N ILE A 414 -2.92 -5.96 7.62
CA ILE A 414 -2.74 -4.68 6.91
C ILE A 414 -1.35 -4.66 6.29
N ALA A 415 -1.22 -4.29 5.02
CA ALA A 415 0.08 -3.93 4.43
C ALA A 415 0.11 -2.43 4.12
N VAL A 416 1.04 -1.70 4.73
CA VAL A 416 1.27 -0.27 4.45
C VAL A 416 2.45 -0.09 3.51
N HIS A 417 2.38 0.89 2.60
CA HIS A 417 3.43 1.11 1.58
C HIS A 417 3.98 2.53 1.68
N PRO A 418 5.01 2.73 2.53
CA PRO A 418 5.79 3.96 2.53
C PRO A 418 6.54 4.16 1.20
N GLY A 419 6.70 5.43 0.84
CA GLY A 419 7.63 5.88 -0.19
C GLY A 419 9.05 6.07 0.36
N ALA A 420 9.89 6.77 -0.40
CA ALA A 420 11.23 7.13 0.07
C ALA A 420 11.16 7.94 1.37
N THR A 421 11.86 7.44 2.40
CA THR A 421 11.80 7.96 3.77
C THR A 421 13.21 8.24 4.25
N ASN A 422 13.44 9.42 4.83
CA ASN A 422 14.76 9.86 5.26
C ASN A 422 15.21 9.07 6.51
N THR A 423 15.79 7.90 6.28
CA THR A 423 16.31 7.00 7.30
C THR A 423 17.76 6.62 6.97
N ALA A 424 18.49 6.14 7.97
CA ALA A 424 19.82 5.59 7.77
C ALA A 424 19.85 4.33 6.88
N MET A 425 18.69 3.70 6.58
CA MET A 425 18.61 2.53 5.70
C MET A 425 19.22 2.83 4.33
N HIS A 426 18.92 3.98 3.71
CA HIS A 426 19.44 4.31 2.38
C HIS A 426 20.98 4.33 2.33
N ARG A 427 21.63 4.78 3.41
CA ARG A 427 23.09 4.75 3.53
C ARG A 427 23.63 3.35 3.80
N ARG A 428 22.98 2.60 4.71
CA ARG A 428 23.39 1.23 5.06
C ARG A 428 23.17 0.20 3.95
N SER A 429 22.24 0.49 3.05
CA SER A 429 21.83 -0.41 1.98
C SER A 429 22.65 -0.25 0.70
N ALA A 430 23.29 0.89 0.47
CA ALA A 430 24.07 1.09 -0.75
C ALA A 430 25.37 0.26 -0.70
N LEU A 431 25.53 -0.64 -1.67
CA LEU A 431 26.78 -1.40 -1.86
C LEU A 431 27.84 -0.57 -2.61
N ASP A 432 27.42 0.54 -3.21
CA ASP A 432 28.25 1.46 -3.99
C ASP A 432 27.58 2.86 -3.99
N ASP A 433 28.40 3.90 -3.86
CA ASP A 433 27.99 5.31 -3.79
C ASP A 433 27.17 5.77 -5.00
N ARG A 434 27.35 5.14 -6.17
CA ARG A 434 26.54 5.39 -7.38
C ARG A 434 25.05 5.07 -7.17
N PHE A 435 24.73 4.20 -6.24
CA PHE A 435 23.36 3.81 -5.89
C PHE A 435 22.81 4.56 -4.67
N MET A 436 23.62 5.44 -4.06
CA MET A 436 23.11 6.34 -3.03
C MET A 436 22.20 7.40 -3.65
N PRO A 437 21.12 7.79 -2.96
CA PRO A 437 20.28 8.89 -3.42
C PRO A 437 21.10 10.19 -3.42
N LYS A 438 21.26 10.80 -4.62
CA LYS A 438 21.97 12.08 -4.81
C LYS A 438 21.41 13.23 -3.95
N SER A 439 20.14 13.13 -3.56
CA SER A 439 19.52 14.03 -2.59
C SER A 439 18.42 13.32 -1.82
N THR A 440 18.29 13.63 -0.53
CA THR A 440 17.13 13.27 0.29
C THR A 440 16.08 14.38 0.34
N LYS A 441 16.28 15.51 -0.37
CA LYS A 441 15.29 16.58 -0.50
C LYS A 441 14.02 16.01 -1.14
N GLY A 442 12.93 15.98 -0.38
CA GLY A 442 11.64 15.40 -0.80
C GLY A 442 11.31 14.05 -0.15
N PHE A 443 12.24 13.42 0.58
CA PHE A 443 11.93 12.21 1.34
C PHE A 443 11.08 12.57 2.56
N ALA A 444 10.11 11.71 2.90
CA ALA A 444 9.31 11.92 4.10
C ALA A 444 10.16 11.71 5.37
N SER A 445 9.87 12.43 6.45
CA SER A 445 10.48 12.16 7.75
C SER A 445 9.89 10.86 8.36
N PRO A 446 10.65 10.13 9.19
CA PRO A 446 10.14 8.96 9.89
C PRO A 446 8.87 9.25 10.71
N ASP A 447 8.81 10.39 11.40
CA ASP A 447 7.61 10.82 12.15
C ASP A 447 6.37 11.00 11.29
N ALA A 448 6.52 11.58 10.10
CA ALA A 448 5.41 11.77 9.17
C ALA A 448 4.91 10.42 8.64
N VAL A 449 5.82 9.48 8.38
CA VAL A 449 5.48 8.12 7.94
C VAL A 449 4.80 7.34 9.06
N ALA A 450 5.34 7.37 10.28
CA ALA A 450 4.74 6.74 11.45
C ALA A 450 3.32 7.25 11.72
N GLY A 451 3.10 8.57 11.66
CA GLY A 451 1.76 9.15 11.79
C GLY A 451 0.80 8.68 10.70
N ALA A 452 1.26 8.58 9.45
CA ALA A 452 0.46 8.07 8.34
C ALA A 452 0.13 6.57 8.49
N ILE A 453 1.06 5.75 9.00
CA ILE A 453 0.83 4.33 9.30
C ILE A 453 -0.25 4.20 10.38
N LEU A 454 -0.10 4.88 11.52
CA LEU A 454 -1.06 4.86 12.61
C LEU A 454 -2.46 5.31 12.16
N GLY A 455 -2.54 6.36 11.35
CA GLY A 455 -3.82 6.81 10.77
C GLY A 455 -4.50 5.76 9.86
N LYS A 456 -3.72 4.96 9.12
CA LYS A 456 -4.26 3.84 8.32
C LYS A 456 -4.73 2.68 9.18
N ILE A 457 -3.97 2.35 10.24
CA ILE A 457 -4.34 1.33 11.22
C ILE A 457 -5.68 1.69 11.86
N GLU A 458 -5.82 2.93 12.36
CA GLU A 458 -7.07 3.40 12.93
C GLU A 458 -8.25 3.31 11.96
N HIS A 459 -8.04 3.72 10.70
CA HIS A 459 -9.09 3.66 9.69
C HIS A 459 -9.57 2.22 9.46
N ALA A 460 -8.64 1.27 9.40
CA ALA A 460 -8.95 -0.15 9.24
C ALA A 460 -9.75 -0.69 10.42
N VAL A 461 -9.31 -0.36 11.65
CA VAL A 461 -9.97 -0.80 12.88
C VAL A 461 -11.37 -0.21 13.00
N LYS A 462 -11.55 1.08 12.66
CA LYS A 462 -12.86 1.76 12.69
C LYS A 462 -13.87 1.17 11.70
N LYS A 463 -13.41 0.64 10.56
CA LYS A 463 -14.27 0.01 9.54
C LYS A 463 -14.40 -1.50 9.68
N ASP A 464 -13.79 -2.04 10.73
CA ASP A 464 -13.58 -3.47 10.95
C ASP A 464 -12.97 -4.23 9.74
N SER A 465 -12.28 -3.55 8.82
CA SER A 465 -11.87 -4.12 7.53
C SER A 465 -10.41 -4.59 7.48
N HIS A 466 -10.12 -5.60 6.67
CA HIS A 466 -8.75 -5.88 6.23
C HIS A 466 -8.33 -4.83 5.20
N ILE A 467 -7.08 -4.35 5.27
CA ILE A 467 -6.54 -3.46 4.23
C ILE A 467 -5.38 -4.15 3.54
N ARG A 468 -5.67 -4.74 2.39
CA ARG A 468 -4.72 -5.55 1.62
C ARG A 468 -3.50 -4.75 1.18
N LEU A 469 -3.71 -3.54 0.66
CA LEU A 469 -2.64 -2.63 0.25
C LEU A 469 -3.02 -1.18 0.62
N ALA A 470 -2.22 -0.54 1.48
CA ALA A 470 -2.41 0.85 1.93
C ALA A 470 -1.20 1.73 1.56
N PRO A 471 -1.15 2.28 0.34
CA PRO A 471 -0.14 3.27 -0.01
C PRO A 471 -0.28 4.53 0.86
N LEU A 472 0.85 5.05 1.32
CA LEU A 472 0.88 6.24 2.18
C LEU A 472 0.94 7.50 1.31
N GLY A 473 -0.21 8.15 1.13
CA GLY A 473 -0.34 9.39 0.36
C GLY A 473 -0.73 9.18 -1.11
N PHE A 474 -1.29 10.23 -1.72
CA PHE A 474 -1.89 10.18 -3.06
C PHE A 474 -0.90 9.78 -4.16
N GLY A 475 0.32 10.34 -4.15
CA GLY A 475 1.33 10.03 -5.16
C GLY A 475 1.71 8.55 -5.19
N ASN A 476 1.85 7.94 -4.01
CA ASN A 476 2.13 6.51 -3.86
C ASN A 476 0.95 5.66 -4.35
N SER A 477 -0.29 6.05 -4.03
CA SER A 477 -1.49 5.38 -4.53
C SER A 477 -1.60 5.44 -6.06
N ALA A 478 -1.35 6.61 -6.66
CA ALA A 478 -1.40 6.80 -8.09
C ALA A 478 -0.33 5.94 -8.80
N LEU A 479 0.90 5.95 -8.28
CA LEU A 479 2.01 5.14 -8.81
C LEU A 479 1.65 3.65 -8.78
N MET A 480 1.25 3.11 -7.62
CA MET A 480 0.92 1.69 -7.50
C MET A 480 -0.29 1.27 -8.34
N THR A 481 -1.28 2.15 -8.50
CA THR A 481 -2.43 1.88 -9.37
C THR A 481 -2.02 1.85 -10.83
N PHE A 482 -1.22 2.82 -11.25
CA PHE A 482 -0.71 2.91 -12.62
C PHE A 482 0.17 1.70 -12.98
N THR A 483 1.08 1.29 -12.10
CA THR A 483 1.99 0.17 -12.36
C THR A 483 1.27 -1.18 -12.40
N ARG A 484 0.18 -1.31 -11.64
CA ARG A 484 -0.70 -2.48 -11.69
C ARG A 484 -1.42 -2.62 -13.03
N ILE A 485 -1.88 -1.50 -13.60
CA ILE A 485 -2.66 -1.50 -14.85
C ILE A 485 -1.74 -1.53 -16.09
N PHE A 486 -0.64 -0.76 -16.08
CA PHE A 486 0.26 -0.57 -17.22
C PHE A 486 1.71 -1.02 -16.92
N PRO A 487 1.97 -2.28 -16.54
CA PRO A 487 3.30 -2.72 -16.13
C PRO A 487 4.34 -2.66 -17.26
N ARG A 488 3.91 -2.80 -18.53
CA ARG A 488 4.81 -2.75 -19.69
C ARG A 488 5.40 -1.37 -19.94
N LEU A 489 4.57 -0.33 -19.85
CA LEU A 489 5.00 1.05 -20.10
C LEU A 489 6.07 1.48 -19.08
N PHE A 490 5.90 1.10 -17.82
CA PHE A 490 6.87 1.40 -16.77
C PHE A 490 8.17 0.60 -16.91
N SER A 491 8.09 -0.67 -17.33
CA SER A 491 9.28 -1.50 -17.56
C SER A 491 10.22 -0.94 -18.62
N ILE A 492 9.68 -0.23 -19.63
CA ILE A 492 10.46 0.43 -20.68
C ILE A 492 11.21 1.64 -20.12
N ILE A 493 10.52 2.46 -19.30
CA ILE A 493 11.07 3.69 -18.71
C ILE A 493 12.24 3.41 -17.75
N ARG A 494 12.29 2.21 -17.15
CA ARG A 494 13.29 1.82 -16.15
C ARG A 494 14.37 0.85 -16.64
N ARG A 495 14.44 0.56 -17.94
CA ARG A 495 15.57 -0.18 -18.53
C ARG A 495 16.82 0.68 -18.38
N ASN A 496 17.65 0.36 -17.38
CA ASN A 496 18.91 1.03 -17.18
C ASN A 496 20.05 0.00 -17.31
N PRO A 497 20.72 -0.07 -18.47
CA PRO A 497 21.81 -1.03 -18.72
C PRO A 497 22.96 -0.91 -17.72
N GLY A 498 23.18 0.30 -17.16
CA GLY A 498 24.28 0.57 -16.22
C GLY A 498 24.17 -0.08 -14.84
N VAL A 499 23.08 -0.83 -14.55
CA VAL A 499 22.91 -1.58 -13.29
C VAL A 499 23.56 -2.97 -13.36
N LEU A 500 24.06 -3.39 -14.52
CA LEU A 500 24.77 -4.65 -14.74
C LEU A 500 26.22 -4.66 -14.21
N GLY A 501 26.62 -3.71 -13.35
CA GLY A 501 27.99 -3.57 -12.87
C GLY A 501 28.52 -4.78 -12.10
N GLY A 502 29.04 -5.80 -12.77
CA GLY A 502 29.68 -6.92 -12.08
C GLY A 502 29.71 -8.25 -12.79
N THR A 503 29.33 -8.34 -14.06
CA THR A 503 29.77 -9.45 -14.93
C THR A 503 29.95 -8.91 -16.35
N GLU A 504 31.05 -8.19 -16.60
CA GLU A 504 31.62 -8.25 -17.94
C GLU A 504 31.92 -9.71 -18.24
N SER A 505 31.62 -10.13 -19.48
CA SER A 505 31.88 -11.46 -20.04
C SER A 505 33.09 -12.12 -19.38
N SER A 506 32.87 -13.15 -18.57
CA SER A 506 33.94 -13.93 -17.95
C SER A 506 34.63 -14.88 -18.93
N GLY A 507 34.48 -14.67 -20.25
CA GLY A 507 34.97 -15.58 -21.28
C GLY A 507 34.33 -16.98 -21.23
N LEU A 508 33.29 -17.19 -20.38
CA LEU A 508 32.58 -18.47 -20.23
C LEU A 508 31.93 -18.94 -21.54
N TYR A 509 31.60 -18.01 -22.44
CA TYR A 509 30.81 -18.24 -23.65
C TYR A 509 31.63 -18.40 -24.94
N ASN A 510 32.79 -19.06 -24.85
CA ASN A 510 33.52 -19.61 -26.00
C ASN A 510 33.55 -21.15 -25.95
N LYS A 511 32.44 -21.80 -25.60
CA LYS A 511 32.37 -23.27 -25.50
C LYS A 511 31.84 -23.91 -26.79
N THR A 512 32.53 -24.96 -27.22
CA THR A 512 32.10 -25.90 -28.26
C THR A 512 31.54 -27.15 -27.57
N GLY A 513 30.22 -27.35 -27.59
CA GLY A 513 29.55 -28.49 -26.96
C GLY A 513 28.03 -28.31 -26.78
N PRO A 514 27.30 -29.35 -26.35
CA PRO A 514 25.85 -29.28 -26.10
C PRO A 514 25.51 -28.35 -24.93
N GLU A 515 24.37 -27.64 -25.00
CA GLU A 515 23.91 -26.74 -23.93
C GLU A 515 23.72 -27.50 -22.61
N SER A 516 24.26 -26.93 -21.53
CA SER A 516 24.16 -27.46 -20.17
C SER A 516 22.97 -26.86 -19.42
N VAL A 517 22.14 -27.69 -18.79
CA VAL A 517 20.86 -27.30 -18.20
C VAL A 517 20.76 -27.78 -16.75
N LEU A 518 20.65 -26.87 -15.79
CA LEU A 518 20.37 -27.19 -14.39
C LEU A 518 18.86 -27.09 -14.13
N ILE A 519 18.24 -28.16 -13.64
CA ILE A 519 16.80 -28.21 -13.33
C ILE A 519 16.62 -28.61 -11.87
N THR A 520 15.92 -27.77 -11.10
CA THR A 520 15.54 -28.09 -9.71
C THR A 520 14.16 -28.72 -9.62
N GLY A 521 13.97 -29.67 -8.70
CA GLY A 521 12.72 -30.43 -8.59
C GLY A 521 12.51 -31.35 -9.79
N ALA A 522 13.60 -31.97 -10.27
CA ALA A 522 13.64 -32.71 -11.53
C ALA A 522 13.06 -34.13 -11.45
N ALA A 523 12.87 -34.70 -10.25
CA ALA A 523 12.50 -36.11 -10.12
C ALA A 523 11.03 -36.40 -10.48
N SER A 524 10.16 -35.38 -10.56
CA SER A 524 8.74 -35.59 -10.86
C SER A 524 8.06 -34.40 -11.55
N GLY A 525 6.84 -34.63 -12.06
CA GLY A 525 5.96 -33.58 -12.58
C GLY A 525 6.61 -32.73 -13.68
N ILE A 526 6.54 -31.40 -13.52
CA ILE A 526 7.05 -30.43 -14.50
C ILE A 526 8.56 -30.56 -14.68
N GLY A 527 9.32 -30.79 -13.60
CA GLY A 527 10.77 -30.91 -13.67
C GLY A 527 11.20 -32.13 -14.47
N LEU A 528 10.56 -33.28 -14.23
CA LEU A 528 10.81 -34.51 -14.99
C LEU A 528 10.49 -34.34 -16.49
N ALA A 529 9.35 -33.71 -16.80
CA ALA A 529 8.97 -33.42 -18.18
C ALA A 529 9.98 -32.50 -18.88
N LEU A 530 10.50 -31.48 -18.18
CA LEU A 530 11.55 -30.60 -18.68
C LEU A 530 12.88 -31.35 -18.87
N THR A 531 13.28 -32.21 -17.93
CA THR A 531 14.47 -33.04 -18.09
C THR A 531 14.39 -33.89 -19.36
N ARG A 532 13.27 -34.58 -19.58
CA ARG A 532 13.05 -35.36 -20.81
C ARG A 532 13.13 -34.48 -22.06
N LYS A 533 12.51 -33.29 -22.03
CA LYS A 533 12.51 -32.38 -23.17
C LYS A 533 13.90 -31.88 -23.54
N TYR A 534 14.71 -31.49 -22.55
CA TYR A 534 16.07 -31.00 -22.80
C TYR A 534 17.02 -32.14 -23.21
N LEU A 535 16.87 -33.34 -22.65
CA LEU A 535 17.61 -34.52 -23.13
C LEU A 535 17.27 -34.84 -24.60
N GLN A 536 15.98 -34.79 -24.97
CA GLN A 536 15.55 -34.99 -26.37
C GLN A 536 16.13 -33.91 -27.31
N TYR A 537 16.36 -32.69 -26.81
CA TYR A 537 16.98 -31.61 -27.57
C TYR A 537 18.50 -31.77 -27.73
N GLY A 538 19.12 -32.73 -27.04
CA GLY A 538 20.57 -32.96 -27.06
C GLY A 538 21.34 -32.18 -26.01
N SER A 539 20.66 -31.61 -25.01
CA SER A 539 21.31 -30.90 -23.90
C SER A 539 21.90 -31.86 -22.87
N THR A 540 22.94 -31.41 -22.16
CA THR A 540 23.42 -32.07 -20.93
C THR A 540 22.61 -31.56 -19.74
N VAL A 541 21.92 -32.44 -19.01
CA VAL A 541 21.02 -32.06 -17.92
C VAL A 541 21.58 -32.43 -16.55
N TYR A 542 21.68 -31.44 -15.67
CA TYR A 542 21.94 -31.59 -14.24
C TYR A 542 20.59 -31.55 -13.50
N ALA A 543 20.08 -32.72 -13.15
CA ALA A 543 18.79 -32.94 -12.52
C ALA A 543 18.93 -32.93 -10.99
N LEU A 544 18.49 -31.86 -10.35
CA LEU A 544 18.57 -31.67 -8.91
C LEU A 544 17.23 -31.97 -8.24
N ASP A 545 17.21 -32.87 -7.26
CA ASP A 545 16.04 -33.14 -6.42
C ASP A 545 16.47 -33.65 -5.03
N ARG A 546 15.56 -33.60 -4.05
CA ARG A 546 15.77 -34.24 -2.74
C ARG A 546 15.36 -35.72 -2.74
N ASP A 547 14.47 -36.09 -3.66
CA ASP A 547 13.94 -37.45 -3.79
C ASP A 547 14.97 -38.36 -4.48
N LEU A 548 15.73 -39.10 -3.66
CA LEU A 548 16.77 -40.00 -4.16
C LEU A 548 16.18 -41.12 -5.04
N ALA A 549 15.04 -41.71 -4.66
CA ALA A 549 14.42 -42.79 -5.43
C ALA A 549 13.93 -42.28 -6.80
N GLY A 550 13.32 -41.09 -6.82
CA GLY A 550 12.93 -40.45 -8.07
C GLY A 550 14.12 -40.08 -8.98
N LEU A 551 15.25 -39.68 -8.39
CA LEU A 551 16.50 -39.43 -9.12
C LEU A 551 17.12 -40.72 -9.68
N GLU A 552 17.11 -41.81 -8.92
CA GLU A 552 17.59 -43.13 -9.39
C GLU A 552 16.77 -43.62 -10.59
N GLU A 553 15.44 -43.49 -10.52
CA GLU A 553 14.56 -43.83 -11.64
C GLU A 553 14.81 -42.95 -12.87
N LEU A 554 14.97 -41.64 -12.65
CA LEU A 554 15.34 -40.69 -13.69
C LEU A 554 16.70 -41.04 -14.32
N GLY A 555 17.67 -41.47 -13.51
CA GLY A 555 19.00 -41.88 -13.96
C GLY A 555 18.99 -43.04 -14.96
N LYS A 556 17.95 -43.89 -14.96
CA LYS A 556 17.78 -44.96 -15.97
C LYS A 556 17.58 -44.42 -17.39
N LEU A 557 17.25 -43.14 -17.55
CA LEU A 557 17.16 -42.46 -18.84
C LEU A 557 18.55 -42.06 -19.40
N ASN A 558 19.63 -42.18 -18.61
CA ASN A 558 20.97 -41.71 -18.96
C ASN A 558 21.71 -42.65 -19.94
N LYS A 559 21.18 -42.83 -21.15
CA LYS A 559 21.77 -43.74 -22.15
C LYS A 559 23.07 -43.20 -22.76
N ASP A 560 23.18 -41.87 -22.90
CA ASP A 560 24.26 -41.19 -23.63
C ASP A 560 25.19 -40.35 -22.72
N GLN A 561 25.23 -40.65 -21.42
CA GLN A 561 26.01 -39.90 -20.40
C GLN A 561 25.69 -38.38 -20.34
N SER A 562 24.51 -37.97 -20.82
CA SER A 562 24.05 -36.58 -20.86
C SER A 562 23.17 -36.17 -19.68
N LEU A 563 22.93 -37.06 -18.71
CA LEU A 563 22.13 -36.80 -17.50
C LEU A 563 22.95 -37.02 -16.22
N PHE A 564 23.03 -35.99 -15.39
CA PHE A 564 23.67 -36.02 -14.07
C PHE A 564 22.61 -35.80 -12.98
N THR A 565 22.41 -36.79 -12.12
CA THR A 565 21.45 -36.70 -11.01
C THR A 565 22.15 -36.21 -9.74
N LEU A 566 21.58 -35.18 -9.11
CA LEU A 566 22.19 -34.46 -7.98
C LEU A 566 21.21 -34.45 -6.81
N LYS A 567 21.51 -35.23 -5.76
CA LYS A 567 20.73 -35.20 -4.52
C LYS A 567 21.02 -33.91 -3.75
N CYS A 568 19.99 -33.11 -3.50
CA CYS A 568 20.12 -31.86 -2.75
C CYS A 568 18.79 -31.47 -2.10
N ASP A 569 18.81 -31.24 -0.78
CA ASP A 569 17.73 -30.57 -0.09
C ASP A 569 17.91 -29.05 -0.20
N LEU A 570 17.08 -28.42 -1.04
CA LEU A 570 17.09 -26.98 -1.25
C LEU A 570 16.68 -26.15 -0.02
N SER A 571 16.19 -26.78 1.06
CA SER A 571 15.99 -26.06 2.33
C SER A 571 17.29 -25.86 3.12
N ASP A 572 18.38 -26.55 2.74
CA ASP A 572 19.69 -26.48 3.36
C ASP A 572 20.66 -25.63 2.51
N ARG A 573 21.13 -24.54 3.10
CA ARG A 573 22.05 -23.60 2.44
C ARG A 573 23.42 -24.24 2.13
N GLN A 574 23.91 -25.13 2.98
CA GLN A 574 25.23 -25.75 2.76
C GLN A 574 25.18 -26.70 1.57
N GLN A 575 24.10 -27.47 1.44
CA GLN A 575 23.92 -28.37 0.30
C GLN A 575 23.83 -27.61 -1.03
N ILE A 576 23.18 -26.44 -1.06
CA ILE A 576 23.18 -25.56 -2.24
C ILE A 576 24.61 -25.15 -2.61
N HIS A 577 25.39 -24.69 -1.63
CA HIS A 577 26.77 -24.24 -1.85
C HIS A 577 27.66 -25.35 -2.42
N GLU A 578 27.62 -26.55 -1.82
CA GLU A 578 28.43 -27.69 -2.28
C GLU A 578 28.04 -28.15 -3.69
N ILE A 579 26.74 -28.19 -4.00
CA ILE A 579 26.27 -28.60 -5.33
C ILE A 579 26.68 -27.59 -6.41
N VAL A 580 26.59 -26.28 -6.14
CA VAL A 580 27.03 -25.26 -7.09
C VAL A 580 28.53 -25.38 -7.35
N LYS A 581 29.32 -25.70 -6.33
CA LYS A 581 30.76 -25.92 -6.46
C LYS A 581 31.07 -27.12 -7.35
N SER A 582 30.29 -28.20 -7.25
CA SER A 582 30.53 -29.47 -7.96
C SER A 582 30.11 -29.47 -9.43
N ILE A 583 29.23 -28.57 -9.87
CA ILE A 583 28.76 -28.53 -11.27
C ILE A 583 29.66 -27.65 -12.15
N PRO A 584 29.74 -27.89 -13.48
CA PRO A 584 30.38 -26.95 -14.39
C PRO A 584 29.52 -25.69 -14.61
N PRO A 585 30.05 -24.68 -15.33
CA PRO A 585 29.23 -23.55 -15.77
C PRO A 585 28.03 -24.00 -16.62
N ILE A 586 26.88 -23.36 -16.40
CA ILE A 586 25.56 -23.76 -16.89
C ILE A 586 25.02 -22.73 -17.90
N ASP A 587 24.44 -23.23 -18.99
CA ASP A 587 23.82 -22.41 -20.05
C ASP A 587 22.37 -22.04 -19.74
N ILE A 588 21.62 -22.94 -19.09
CA ILE A 588 20.21 -22.76 -18.77
C ILE A 588 19.93 -23.20 -17.33
N VAL A 589 19.33 -22.33 -16.52
CA VAL A 589 18.93 -22.66 -15.15
C VAL A 589 17.41 -22.58 -15.01
N ILE A 590 16.80 -23.68 -14.56
CA ILE A 590 15.36 -23.79 -14.33
C ILE A 590 15.09 -23.96 -12.83
N HIS A 591 14.65 -22.87 -12.21
CA HIS A 591 14.19 -22.80 -10.83
C HIS A 591 12.74 -23.30 -10.74
N ASN A 592 12.57 -24.64 -10.74
CA ASN A 592 11.28 -25.33 -10.76
C ASN A 592 10.84 -25.94 -9.42
N ALA A 593 11.77 -26.25 -8.52
CA ALA A 593 11.42 -26.85 -7.22
C ALA A 593 10.32 -26.07 -6.49
N GLY A 594 9.35 -26.81 -5.94
CA GLY A 594 8.17 -26.21 -5.34
C GLY A 594 7.37 -27.17 -4.47
N ILE A 595 7.12 -26.77 -3.22
CA ILE A 595 6.23 -27.43 -2.28
C ILE A 595 5.15 -26.45 -1.81
N SER A 596 4.11 -26.94 -1.15
CA SER A 596 3.04 -26.09 -0.63
C SER A 596 2.60 -26.57 0.75
N VAL A 597 1.80 -25.74 1.41
CA VAL A 597 1.00 -26.10 2.57
C VAL A 597 -0.37 -25.44 2.37
N PHE A 598 -1.45 -26.18 2.62
CA PHE A 598 -2.82 -25.72 2.39
C PHE A 598 -3.66 -25.76 3.68
N GLY A 599 -4.58 -24.82 3.83
CA GLY A 599 -5.47 -24.67 4.98
C GLY A 599 -5.36 -23.28 5.62
N ARG A 600 -6.18 -23.00 6.64
CA ARG A 600 -6.13 -21.71 7.37
C ARG A 600 -4.73 -21.45 7.93
N PHE A 601 -4.20 -20.25 7.71
CA PHE A 601 -2.82 -19.90 8.08
C PHE A 601 -2.48 -20.23 9.55
N GLU A 602 -3.34 -19.88 10.48
CA GLU A 602 -3.16 -20.11 11.92
C GLU A 602 -3.20 -21.59 12.34
N ASN A 603 -3.70 -22.49 11.48
CA ASN A 603 -3.81 -23.91 11.80
C ASN A 603 -2.64 -24.74 11.22
N GLN A 604 -1.88 -24.17 10.29
CA GLN A 604 -0.74 -24.87 9.69
C GLN A 604 0.42 -24.97 10.70
N LYS A 605 1.25 -26.03 10.60
CA LYS A 605 2.47 -26.17 11.43
C LYS A 605 3.51 -25.12 11.03
N THR A 606 4.14 -24.45 12.00
CA THR A 606 5.21 -23.46 11.73
C THR A 606 6.34 -24.07 10.90
N SER A 607 6.75 -25.30 11.21
CA SER A 607 7.81 -26.00 10.47
C SER A 607 7.46 -26.21 9.00
N SER A 608 6.23 -26.60 8.68
CA SER A 608 5.76 -26.74 7.30
C SER A 608 5.77 -25.41 6.55
N GLN A 609 5.33 -24.32 7.19
CA GLN A 609 5.40 -22.98 6.60
C GLN A 609 6.85 -22.55 6.34
N ASP A 610 7.75 -22.82 7.28
CA ASP A 610 9.17 -22.50 7.14
C ASP A 610 9.82 -23.27 5.98
N THR A 611 9.53 -24.57 5.85
CA THR A 611 10.05 -25.37 4.73
C THR A 611 9.58 -24.80 3.39
N VAL A 612 8.31 -24.36 3.27
CA VAL A 612 7.80 -23.71 2.04
C VAL A 612 8.55 -22.40 1.76
N LEU A 613 8.77 -21.57 2.78
CA LEU A 613 9.56 -20.33 2.66
C LEU A 613 10.98 -20.64 2.16
N LYS A 614 11.66 -21.59 2.78
CA LYS A 614 13.03 -21.99 2.42
C LYS A 614 13.11 -22.54 0.99
N VAL A 615 12.33 -23.57 0.65
CA VAL A 615 12.41 -24.25 -0.66
C VAL A 615 11.94 -23.37 -1.81
N ASN A 616 10.79 -22.70 -1.68
CA ASN A 616 10.21 -21.97 -2.80
C ASN A 616 10.74 -20.53 -2.91
N GLY A 617 11.18 -19.94 -1.81
CA GLY A 617 11.52 -18.53 -1.72
C GLY A 617 13.02 -18.29 -1.59
N LEU A 618 13.65 -18.85 -0.54
CA LEU A 618 15.07 -18.62 -0.26
C LEU A 618 15.98 -19.35 -1.26
N ALA A 619 15.69 -20.61 -1.55
CA ALA A 619 16.56 -21.46 -2.37
C ALA A 619 16.79 -20.92 -3.79
N PRO A 620 15.78 -20.43 -4.54
CA PRO A 620 16.02 -19.84 -5.86
C PRO A 620 16.90 -18.59 -5.82
N LEU A 621 16.79 -17.78 -4.76
CA LEU A 621 17.67 -16.61 -4.57
C LEU A 621 19.10 -17.05 -4.27
N LEU A 622 19.28 -17.98 -3.34
CA LEU A 622 20.60 -18.51 -2.96
C LEU A 622 21.28 -19.17 -4.14
N LEU A 623 20.60 -20.09 -4.82
CA LEU A 623 21.13 -20.82 -5.96
C LEU A 623 21.56 -19.86 -7.07
N GLU A 624 20.73 -18.87 -7.41
CA GLU A 624 21.09 -17.87 -8.42
C GLU A 624 22.33 -17.06 -8.02
N GLN A 625 22.38 -16.58 -6.77
CA GLN A 625 23.53 -15.81 -6.28
C GLN A 625 24.82 -16.64 -6.24
N GLU A 626 24.77 -17.87 -5.73
CA GLU A 626 25.93 -18.77 -5.69
C GLU A 626 26.41 -19.11 -7.10
N LEU A 627 25.51 -19.39 -8.05
CA LEU A 627 25.87 -19.63 -9.44
C LEU A 627 26.63 -18.45 -10.06
N MET A 628 26.17 -17.21 -9.82
CA MET A 628 26.85 -16.01 -10.32
C MET A 628 28.19 -15.78 -9.61
N GLN A 629 28.23 -15.89 -8.27
CA GLN A 629 29.43 -15.63 -7.48
C GLN A 629 30.55 -16.65 -7.73
N GLN A 630 30.20 -17.89 -8.04
CA GLN A 630 31.14 -18.97 -8.34
C GLN A 630 31.46 -19.10 -9.84
N ASN A 631 31.10 -18.11 -10.66
CA ASN A 631 31.30 -18.10 -12.12
C ASN A 631 30.71 -19.34 -12.83
N LYS A 632 29.57 -19.85 -12.33
CA LYS A 632 28.81 -20.94 -12.94
C LYS A 632 27.68 -20.42 -13.84
N ALA A 633 27.25 -19.18 -13.66
CA ALA A 633 26.29 -18.50 -14.52
C ALA A 633 26.66 -17.02 -14.67
N ASP A 634 26.31 -16.42 -15.81
CA ASP A 634 26.61 -15.02 -16.10
C ASP A 634 25.41 -14.32 -16.78
N SER A 635 25.65 -13.17 -17.40
CA SER A 635 24.62 -12.40 -18.11
C SER A 635 24.11 -13.09 -19.39
N HIS A 636 24.80 -14.10 -19.92
CA HIS A 636 24.41 -14.86 -21.11
C HIS A 636 23.60 -16.12 -20.79
N THR A 637 23.73 -16.68 -19.58
CA THR A 637 22.94 -17.82 -19.09
C THR A 637 21.43 -17.55 -19.19
N LYS A 638 20.66 -18.47 -19.80
CA LYS A 638 19.19 -18.41 -19.82
C LYS A 638 18.62 -18.88 -18.47
N ARG A 639 17.53 -18.28 -18.02
CA ARG A 639 16.92 -18.56 -16.71
C ARG A 639 15.41 -18.72 -16.82
N ALA A 640 14.85 -19.70 -16.13
CA ALA A 640 13.42 -19.87 -15.96
C ALA A 640 13.05 -19.91 -14.47
N PHE A 641 12.15 -19.01 -14.07
CA PHE A 641 11.66 -18.92 -12.69
C PHE A 641 10.20 -19.38 -12.61
N MET A 642 9.91 -20.46 -11.86
CA MET A 642 8.54 -20.97 -11.68
C MET A 642 7.79 -20.18 -10.60
N SER A 643 7.02 -19.18 -11.03
CA SER A 643 6.03 -18.51 -10.21
C SER A 643 4.72 -19.32 -10.20
N SER A 644 3.56 -18.66 -10.18
CA SER A 644 2.25 -19.30 -10.22
C SER A 644 1.20 -18.32 -10.72
N LEU A 645 0.11 -18.85 -11.28
CA LEU A 645 -1.08 -18.08 -11.58
C LEU A 645 -1.66 -17.35 -10.35
N SER A 646 -1.37 -17.84 -9.12
CA SER A 646 -1.76 -17.19 -7.85
C SER A 646 -1.30 -15.74 -7.73
N ALA A 647 -0.24 -15.36 -8.46
CA ALA A 647 0.25 -13.98 -8.51
C ALA A 647 -0.79 -12.99 -9.06
N PHE A 648 -1.78 -13.47 -9.81
CA PHE A 648 -2.82 -12.64 -10.40
C PHE A 648 -4.18 -12.78 -9.73
N VAL A 649 -4.52 -13.98 -9.26
CA VAL A 649 -5.88 -14.31 -8.81
C VAL A 649 -5.99 -14.55 -7.31
N GLY A 650 -4.86 -14.60 -6.60
CA GLY A 650 -4.79 -15.03 -5.20
C GLY A 650 -4.82 -16.56 -5.07
N TYR A 651 -4.63 -17.03 -3.84
CA TYR A 651 -4.69 -18.42 -3.44
C TYR A 651 -4.97 -18.52 -1.92
N PRO A 652 -6.20 -18.18 -1.47
CA PRO A 652 -6.60 -18.29 -0.07
C PRO A 652 -6.41 -19.72 0.44
N GLY A 653 -5.90 -19.88 1.67
CA GLY A 653 -5.50 -21.17 2.23
C GLY A 653 -4.06 -21.57 1.90
N ALA A 654 -3.37 -20.83 1.02
CA ALA A 654 -1.98 -21.06 0.65
C ALA A 654 -1.16 -19.75 0.72
N ALA A 655 -1.44 -18.88 1.69
CA ALA A 655 -0.84 -17.54 1.77
C ALA A 655 0.71 -17.55 1.75
N VAL A 656 1.35 -18.51 2.42
CA VAL A 656 2.81 -18.68 2.44
C VAL A 656 3.33 -19.10 1.07
N TYR A 657 2.69 -20.07 0.41
CA TYR A 657 3.04 -20.48 -0.95
C TYR A 657 2.92 -19.29 -1.92
N ALA A 658 1.79 -18.57 -1.90
CA ALA A 658 1.58 -17.41 -2.76
C ALA A 658 2.62 -16.31 -2.53
N ALA A 659 3.03 -16.07 -1.28
CA ALA A 659 4.12 -15.15 -0.95
C ALA A 659 5.43 -15.54 -1.64
N THR A 660 5.82 -16.82 -1.59
CA THR A 660 7.03 -17.31 -2.25
C THR A 660 6.96 -17.23 -3.77
N LYS A 661 5.78 -17.44 -4.37
CA LYS A 661 5.62 -17.35 -5.83
C LYS A 661 5.62 -15.91 -6.35
N ASP A 662 5.11 -14.94 -5.57
CA ASP A 662 5.22 -13.52 -5.89
C ASP A 662 6.63 -12.98 -5.67
N LEU A 663 7.36 -13.54 -4.70
CA LEU A 663 8.79 -13.29 -4.51
C LEU A 663 9.57 -13.67 -5.77
N VAL A 664 9.45 -14.92 -6.22
CA VAL A 664 10.15 -15.45 -7.40
C VAL A 664 9.74 -14.70 -8.67
N LYS A 665 8.45 -14.32 -8.79
CA LYS A 665 7.99 -13.42 -9.86
C LYS A 665 8.74 -12.10 -9.84
N SER A 666 8.74 -11.40 -8.71
CA SER A 666 9.31 -10.05 -8.59
C SER A 666 10.83 -10.06 -8.81
N TYR A 667 11.50 -11.08 -8.29
CA TYR A 667 12.92 -11.31 -8.53
C TYR A 667 13.21 -11.58 -10.01
N GLY A 668 12.54 -12.57 -10.61
CA GLY A 668 12.70 -12.93 -12.02
C GLY A 668 12.38 -11.77 -12.97
N GLU A 669 11.36 -10.96 -12.68
CA GLU A 669 11.04 -9.76 -13.46
C GLU A 669 12.10 -8.66 -13.34
N SER A 670 12.72 -8.53 -12.16
CA SER A 670 13.83 -7.60 -11.95
C SER A 670 15.08 -8.07 -12.71
N LEU A 671 15.36 -9.38 -12.71
CA LEU A 671 16.42 -9.98 -13.51
C LEU A 671 16.13 -9.86 -15.01
N ALA A 672 14.89 -10.08 -15.47
CA ALA A 672 14.50 -9.91 -16.87
C ALA A 672 14.62 -8.46 -17.36
N ALA A 673 14.41 -7.49 -16.47
CA ALA A 673 14.64 -6.08 -16.76
C ALA A 673 16.14 -5.75 -16.88
N ALA A 674 17.00 -6.47 -16.14
CA ALA A 674 18.45 -6.32 -16.18
C ALA A 674 19.10 -7.07 -17.36
N MET A 675 18.56 -8.24 -17.70
CA MET A 675 19.10 -9.16 -18.71
C MET A 675 17.99 -9.53 -19.73
N PRO A 676 17.63 -8.60 -20.65
CA PRO A 676 16.56 -8.82 -21.62
C PRO A 676 16.85 -10.05 -22.51
N GLY A 677 15.83 -10.89 -22.74
CA GLY A 677 15.95 -12.09 -23.56
C GLY A 677 16.59 -13.29 -22.86
N LYS A 678 17.07 -13.13 -21.62
CA LYS A 678 17.77 -14.18 -20.88
C LYS A 678 16.97 -14.76 -19.71
N VAL A 679 15.86 -14.13 -19.33
CA VAL A 679 15.11 -14.53 -18.13
C VAL A 679 13.63 -14.65 -18.47
N THR A 680 13.06 -15.82 -18.17
CA THR A 680 11.66 -16.16 -18.39
C THR A 680 10.97 -16.41 -17.05
N VAL A 681 9.95 -15.61 -16.71
CA VAL A 681 9.10 -15.90 -15.56
C VAL A 681 7.86 -16.67 -16.02
N VAL A 682 7.68 -17.87 -15.46
CA VAL A 682 6.59 -18.78 -15.84
C VAL A 682 5.49 -18.76 -14.79
N TYR A 683 4.25 -18.69 -15.26
CA TYR A 683 3.04 -18.64 -14.45
C TYR A 683 2.16 -19.85 -14.76
N PRO A 684 2.55 -21.05 -14.27
CA PRO A 684 1.79 -22.26 -14.53
C PRO A 684 0.42 -22.19 -13.86
N GLY A 685 -0.59 -22.74 -14.54
CA GLY A 685 -1.89 -23.05 -13.95
C GLY A 685 -1.91 -24.45 -13.34
N PRO A 686 -3.10 -25.01 -13.07
CA PRO A 686 -3.23 -26.37 -12.59
C PRO A 686 -2.65 -27.40 -13.58
N THR A 687 -1.64 -28.15 -13.13
CA THR A 687 -0.93 -29.17 -13.92
C THR A 687 -0.98 -30.50 -13.19
N LYS A 688 -1.14 -31.62 -13.91
CA LYS A 688 -1.20 -32.98 -13.35
C LYS A 688 0.16 -33.39 -12.79
N THR A 689 0.41 -33.03 -11.54
CA THR A 689 1.66 -33.30 -10.83
C THR A 689 1.38 -33.93 -9.47
N PRO A 690 2.33 -34.69 -8.89
CA PRO A 690 2.23 -35.16 -7.51
C PRO A 690 2.02 -34.01 -6.51
N HIS A 691 2.67 -32.86 -6.75
CA HIS A 691 2.45 -31.62 -5.99
C HIS A 691 0.98 -31.20 -6.00
N ALA A 692 0.36 -31.06 -7.18
CA ALA A 692 -1.03 -30.62 -7.28
C ALA A 692 -1.99 -31.64 -6.67
N ARG A 693 -1.71 -32.94 -6.82
CA ARG A 693 -2.48 -34.02 -6.20
C ARG A 693 -2.46 -33.91 -4.67
N ARG A 694 -1.29 -33.66 -4.08
CA ARG A 694 -1.10 -33.60 -2.62
C ARG A 694 -1.76 -32.39 -1.96
N TYR A 695 -1.80 -31.24 -2.63
CA TYR A 695 -2.21 -29.97 -2.01
C TYR A 695 -3.53 -29.40 -2.53
N SER A 696 -4.22 -30.13 -3.42
CA SER A 696 -5.56 -29.72 -3.83
C SER A 696 -6.61 -30.18 -2.81
N PRO A 697 -7.60 -29.34 -2.46
CA PRO A 697 -8.56 -29.61 -1.39
C PRO A 697 -9.36 -30.92 -1.55
N ASP A 698 -9.78 -31.24 -2.78
CA ASP A 698 -10.68 -32.38 -3.07
C ASP A 698 -10.27 -33.19 -4.31
N ASN A 699 -9.26 -32.73 -5.06
CA ASN A 699 -8.84 -33.26 -6.37
C ASN A 699 -9.96 -33.44 -7.42
N SER A 700 -11.14 -32.84 -7.23
CA SER A 700 -12.32 -33.04 -8.09
C SER A 700 -12.10 -32.61 -9.54
N ARG A 701 -11.11 -31.73 -9.77
CA ARG A 701 -10.75 -31.18 -11.09
C ARG A 701 -9.46 -31.77 -11.68
N GLU A 702 -8.97 -32.89 -11.18
CA GLU A 702 -7.69 -33.45 -11.62
C GLU A 702 -7.64 -33.73 -13.14
N SER A 703 -8.71 -34.31 -13.71
CA SER A 703 -8.80 -34.62 -15.14
C SER A 703 -8.66 -33.40 -16.06
N SER A 704 -9.09 -32.22 -15.57
CA SER A 704 -9.05 -30.95 -16.31
C SER A 704 -7.70 -30.21 -16.29
N ARG A 705 -6.73 -30.70 -15.50
CA ARG A 705 -5.40 -30.09 -15.37
C ARG A 705 -4.57 -30.36 -16.63
N MET A 706 -3.66 -29.44 -16.96
CA MET A 706 -2.73 -29.60 -18.08
C MET A 706 -1.71 -30.72 -17.80
N GLU A 707 -1.31 -31.47 -18.84
CA GLU A 707 -0.22 -32.44 -18.72
C GLU A 707 1.15 -31.75 -18.53
N PRO A 708 2.05 -32.29 -17.69
CA PRO A 708 3.40 -31.75 -17.51
C PRO A 708 4.20 -31.61 -18.81
N GLU A 709 4.07 -32.57 -19.73
CA GLU A 709 4.77 -32.59 -21.02
C GLU A 709 4.36 -31.41 -21.89
N ILE A 710 3.07 -31.09 -21.96
CA ILE A 710 2.56 -29.93 -22.71
C ILE A 710 3.09 -28.63 -22.10
N LEU A 711 3.13 -28.55 -20.77
CA LEU A 711 3.69 -27.37 -20.09
C LEU A 711 5.20 -27.25 -20.33
N ALA A 712 5.94 -28.37 -20.32
CA ALA A 712 7.37 -28.38 -20.61
C ALA A 712 7.66 -27.85 -22.03
N GLU A 713 6.85 -28.19 -23.03
CA GLU A 713 6.96 -27.64 -24.39
C GLU A 713 6.79 -26.11 -24.42
N TYR A 714 5.79 -25.58 -23.69
CA TYR A 714 5.60 -24.13 -23.59
C TYR A 714 6.79 -23.44 -22.92
N ILE A 715 7.32 -24.03 -21.83
CA ILE A 715 8.46 -23.50 -21.08
C ILE A 715 9.71 -23.52 -21.95
N PHE A 716 10.04 -24.67 -22.54
CA PHE A 716 11.17 -24.84 -23.46
C PHE A 716 11.11 -23.78 -24.57
N SER A 717 9.99 -23.69 -25.30
CA SER A 717 9.86 -22.70 -26.38
C SER A 717 9.98 -21.25 -25.90
N ALA A 718 9.52 -20.94 -24.68
CA ALA A 718 9.62 -19.59 -24.13
C ALA A 718 11.04 -19.24 -23.71
N VAL A 719 11.77 -20.17 -23.09
CA VAL A 719 13.17 -20.01 -22.69
C VAL A 719 14.05 -19.84 -23.92
N GLU A 720 13.91 -20.70 -24.93
CA GLU A 720 14.70 -20.61 -26.16
C GLU A 720 14.44 -19.32 -26.95
N LYS A 721 13.20 -18.84 -26.95
CA LYS A 721 12.82 -17.57 -27.61
C LYS A 721 13.11 -16.33 -26.74
N GLY A 722 13.66 -16.49 -25.54
CA GLY A 722 13.95 -15.38 -24.63
C GLY A 722 12.70 -14.59 -24.20
N LYS A 723 11.55 -15.25 -24.05
CA LYS A 723 10.29 -14.58 -23.69
C LYS A 723 10.30 -14.21 -22.20
N PRO A 724 10.18 -12.92 -21.83
CA PRO A 724 10.31 -12.51 -20.43
C PRO A 724 9.20 -13.04 -19.51
N ARG A 725 8.05 -13.44 -20.07
CA ARG A 725 6.90 -13.94 -19.33
C ARG A 725 6.17 -15.03 -20.11
N LEU A 726 5.76 -16.09 -19.43
CA LEU A 726 4.94 -17.17 -19.98
C LEU A 726 3.73 -17.45 -19.09
N ILE A 727 2.53 -17.30 -19.67
CA ILE A 727 1.28 -17.86 -19.12
C ILE A 727 0.80 -18.89 -20.16
N PRO A 728 0.83 -20.20 -19.86
CA PRO A 728 0.59 -21.26 -20.85
C PRO A 728 -0.90 -21.36 -21.18
N GLY A 729 -1.28 -21.14 -22.44
CA GLY A 729 -2.67 -21.22 -22.90
C GLY A 729 -3.47 -19.90 -22.88
N ALA A 730 -4.50 -19.80 -23.73
CA ALA A 730 -5.32 -18.59 -23.86
C ALA A 730 -6.27 -18.37 -22.68
N GLY A 731 -6.93 -19.44 -22.19
CA GLY A 731 -7.83 -19.36 -21.04
C GLY A 731 -7.15 -18.87 -19.76
N LEU A 732 -5.94 -19.38 -19.46
CA LEU A 732 -5.17 -18.93 -18.29
C LEU A 732 -4.71 -17.47 -18.43
N ARG A 733 -4.42 -17.00 -19.66
CA ARG A 733 -4.12 -15.59 -19.92
C ARG A 733 -5.33 -14.69 -19.66
N ALA A 734 -6.52 -15.10 -20.10
CA ALA A 734 -7.77 -14.39 -19.82
C ALA A 734 -8.07 -14.35 -18.31
N PHE A 735 -7.88 -15.48 -17.61
CA PHE A 735 -8.09 -15.56 -16.16
C PHE A 735 -7.10 -14.70 -15.37
N ALA A 736 -5.81 -14.71 -15.74
CA ALA A 736 -4.80 -13.81 -15.17
C ALA A 736 -5.13 -12.33 -15.41
N PHE A 737 -5.68 -12.00 -16.59
CA PHE A 737 -6.13 -10.64 -16.89
C PHE A 737 -7.32 -10.24 -16.00
N ALA A 738 -8.32 -11.11 -15.86
CA ALA A 738 -9.47 -10.87 -14.98
C ALA A 738 -9.04 -10.64 -13.52
N GLY A 739 -8.09 -11.43 -12.98
CA GLY A 739 -7.56 -11.24 -11.63
C GLY A 739 -6.86 -9.90 -11.40
N ARG A 740 -6.25 -9.31 -12.44
CA ARG A 740 -5.62 -7.99 -12.35
C ARG A 740 -6.65 -6.85 -12.26
N ILE A 741 -7.76 -6.97 -12.99
CA ILE A 741 -8.80 -5.94 -13.05
C ILE A 741 -9.76 -6.08 -11.87
N PHE A 742 -10.16 -7.31 -11.53
CA PHE A 742 -11.18 -7.62 -10.53
C PHE A 742 -10.66 -8.58 -9.43
N PRO A 743 -9.59 -8.24 -8.71
CA PRO A 743 -8.93 -9.16 -7.77
C PRO A 743 -9.86 -9.63 -6.63
N GLN A 744 -10.78 -8.78 -6.17
CA GLN A 744 -11.72 -9.14 -5.10
C GLN A 744 -12.69 -10.25 -5.52
N VAL A 745 -13.10 -10.26 -6.79
CA VAL A 745 -14.02 -11.25 -7.34
C VAL A 745 -13.33 -12.59 -7.48
N THR A 746 -12.11 -12.61 -8.05
CA THR A 746 -11.36 -13.86 -8.23
C THR A 746 -10.94 -14.47 -6.90
N GLU A 747 -10.50 -13.66 -5.95
CA GLU A 747 -10.11 -14.13 -4.61
C GLU A 747 -11.30 -14.70 -3.83
N SER A 748 -12.46 -14.03 -3.89
CA SER A 748 -13.70 -14.52 -3.26
C SER A 748 -14.17 -15.84 -3.88
N SER A 749 -14.11 -15.95 -5.21
CA SER A 749 -14.43 -17.19 -5.92
C SER A 749 -13.49 -18.34 -5.53
N LEU A 750 -12.18 -18.09 -5.51
CA LEU A 750 -11.19 -19.09 -5.11
C LEU A 750 -11.38 -19.54 -3.66
N ARG A 751 -11.62 -18.60 -2.74
CA ARG A 751 -11.89 -18.92 -1.33
C ARG A 751 -13.08 -19.87 -1.20
N LYS A 752 -14.22 -19.52 -1.81
CA LYS A 752 -15.44 -20.35 -1.81
C LYS A 752 -15.23 -21.73 -2.43
N SER A 753 -14.40 -21.82 -3.46
CA SER A 753 -14.17 -23.09 -4.16
C SER A 753 -13.11 -23.99 -3.52
N MET A 754 -12.16 -23.42 -2.76
CA MET A 754 -10.98 -24.15 -2.30
C MET A 754 -10.84 -24.21 -0.78
N LEU A 755 -11.14 -23.11 -0.08
CA LEU A 755 -10.94 -23.01 1.37
C LEU A 755 -12.24 -23.32 2.13
N ASP A 756 -13.35 -22.68 1.78
CA ASP A 756 -14.65 -22.87 2.46
C ASP A 756 -15.07 -24.37 2.50
N PRO A 757 -14.84 -25.22 1.47
CA PRO A 757 -15.24 -26.64 1.51
C PRO A 757 -14.48 -27.53 2.50
N ILE A 758 -13.31 -27.08 2.98
CA ILE A 758 -12.48 -27.83 3.93
C ILE A 758 -12.54 -27.25 5.35
N GLU A 759 -13.33 -26.20 5.58
CA GLU A 759 -13.53 -25.66 6.91
C GLU A 759 -14.15 -26.71 7.84
N GLY A 760 -13.45 -27.00 8.95
CA GLY A 760 -13.85 -28.03 9.92
C GLY A 760 -13.23 -29.41 9.70
N ARG A 761 -12.49 -29.64 8.60
CA ARG A 761 -11.68 -30.85 8.41
C ARG A 761 -10.26 -30.60 8.90
N VAL A 762 -9.78 -31.39 9.88
CA VAL A 762 -8.36 -31.40 10.24
C VAL A 762 -7.62 -32.06 9.08
N LEU A 763 -6.86 -31.27 8.31
CA LEU A 763 -5.94 -31.80 7.32
C LEU A 763 -4.63 -32.14 8.03
N GLU A 764 -4.28 -33.43 8.10
CA GLU A 764 -3.07 -33.95 8.76
C GLU A 764 -1.75 -33.58 8.07
#